data_AF-A0A5D9CD55-F1
#
_entry.id   AF-A0A5D9CD55-F1
#
_cell.length_a   1.000
_cell.length_b   1.000
_cell.length_c   1.000
_cell.angle_alpha   90.00
_cell.angle_beta   90.00
_cell.angle_gamma   90.00
#
_symmetry.space_group_name_H-M   'P 1'
#
loop_
_entity.id
_entity.type
_entity.pdbx_description
1 polymer ?
#
loop_
_entity_poly.entity_id
_entity_poly.type
_entity_poly.pdbx_seq_one_letter_code
_entity_poly.pdbx_strand_id
1 'polypeptide(L)'
;MIYGDPGSIISLGLQPRSEGPFRLSVPDGLNLVRVGRVDRVQRRAATWRFDGDGGRFASEGDAFTAPIPLGVRNGTGPITGGLMTLRREAFLQTAPLGLSFDDDPAARGTPLRMRLSFAGVVPLDAGPPLLDIFAWGKGRFSLYASGERGRLSCNIEGKGGSNNFSSTIGRNGTTEQLLEVEWTDIVGTPGGTLAFFIDGKPAGGPFATNIKPHLPPEVEIETNASLGNTRDSAAIRVRRIGISFDHKVADPDYRAVAPGFLLSDADLAALAVDARRVTAPQPPRTIGFAGLDGQVTTIDVTIGPLVVPAGQAYKAVLVDWSSGQGAPHPNELVMTRIAAQNCQFEDALLGARQAPWIECLPRGPVPNIAGIDYRCEAIRCGDYVQFQFGYDWDAATMPANPFGDPTGKHSYMIPHTWLVQDAEGRTIATIARPDGGPLNGTDIPRMFEGPFDGRGCAKTDKTHRWYPHGTVRAGIIWRSADPPAHAQGDVRAMVPLYDQSVPFGSHCDFSVNGFDLRIFAGGSGNDGQANGFANCRVMSWEPSDYPSMQSEGGRTRDPYRASLYSSNSLAANAAVWLRYTPFNVQGRSPTTGPGGTRDDRQIIAEPVARYASDPAATRAHDGRPWRAIALDYLTGYASDPVHAFERGRNVPVFKGNPNRTVTLRNHYYGQGNMGLPASQAWYAQGGRLSDWQTGTSPLRVAVPYAGDAPDAPYFGGSQIDKSHAHQFPGWGSLLFRTPEFAFLGTRFWDQNRLYSNDILTIGQWSSRDGAWAFMHAALAWKTGSASSTRLYSRSEILAFVAADFERFHDEHYATTPGFAHPPTNILIDGRFDGLKAIYAAAALFGPVTADNGDRLIQLDFQLGYWLTALGAAEKMGFNDALRACGPKVRTVIDWLIAAHRRRVVGRINGAPHILHADATPYLTPLWTREMIMAAGGDVAQLPQDYAAMQAAFGASERWDVFTHEGREASRDGQAMDQLIAAPATLRYLLRQSGDDIDRAMATTAGWRREKIAAELRKGEDAGSGWFLYLQATNNPPTAAQS
;
A
#
# COMPACT_ATOMS: atom_id res chain seq x y z
N MET A 1 -6.84 -7.55 32.14
CA MET A 1 -5.82 -6.79 32.91
C MET A 1 -5.18 -5.74 32.00
N ILE A 2 -4.85 -4.59 32.56
CA ILE A 2 -4.19 -3.42 31.94
C ILE A 2 -2.93 -3.12 32.74
N TYR A 3 -1.86 -2.73 32.06
CA TYR A 3 -0.58 -2.36 32.65
C TYR A 3 -0.13 -0.98 32.18
N GLY A 4 0.66 -0.28 32.96
CA GLY A 4 1.30 0.96 32.52
C GLY A 4 2.30 1.49 33.54
N ASP A 5 3.31 2.21 33.06
CA ASP A 5 4.40 2.67 33.92
C ASP A 5 3.94 3.83 34.82
N PRO A 6 4.50 3.95 36.05
CA PRO A 6 4.36 5.17 36.85
C PRO A 6 4.79 6.42 36.07
N GLY A 7 4.12 7.55 36.28
CA GLY A 7 4.45 8.80 35.60
C GLY A 7 3.81 8.98 34.22
N SER A 8 2.97 8.05 33.75
CA SER A 8 2.35 8.11 32.42
C SER A 8 0.82 8.27 32.45
N ILE A 9 0.23 8.44 31.27
CA ILE A 9 -1.20 8.18 31.04
C ILE A 9 -1.34 6.74 30.54
N ILE A 10 -2.23 5.98 31.16
CA ILE A 10 -2.45 4.57 30.84
C ILE A 10 -3.81 4.44 30.17
N SER A 11 -3.83 4.33 28.84
CA SER A 11 -5.07 4.09 28.09
C SER A 11 -5.67 2.74 28.47
N LEU A 12 -6.97 2.70 28.75
CA LEU A 12 -7.69 1.46 29.05
C LEU A 12 -8.17 0.76 27.77
N GLY A 13 -8.39 1.52 26.69
CA GLY A 13 -8.79 0.99 25.39
C GLY A 13 -10.07 0.15 25.44
N LEU A 14 -11.06 0.56 26.24
CA LEU A 14 -12.28 -0.22 26.45
C LEU A 14 -13.20 -0.13 25.23
N GLN A 15 -13.67 -1.26 24.73
CA GLN A 15 -14.66 -1.32 23.64
C GLN A 15 -16.01 -1.75 24.24
N PRO A 16 -17.08 -0.94 24.09
CA PRO A 16 -18.39 -1.31 24.63
C PRO A 16 -18.93 -2.57 23.95
N ARG A 17 -19.45 -3.52 24.75
CA ARG A 17 -20.08 -4.77 24.27
C ARG A 17 -21.61 -4.74 24.35
N SER A 18 -22.15 -3.70 24.96
CA SER A 18 -23.56 -3.35 25.03
C SER A 18 -23.68 -1.86 24.71
N GLU A 19 -24.87 -1.37 24.37
CA GLU A 19 -25.06 0.06 24.10
C GLU A 19 -25.21 0.82 25.42
N GLY A 20 -24.51 1.96 25.54
CA GLY A 20 -24.54 2.83 26.72
C GLY A 20 -25.87 3.59 26.90
N PRO A 21 -25.99 4.42 27.95
CA PRO A 21 -24.91 4.93 28.81
C PRO A 21 -24.40 3.96 29.90
N PHE A 22 -23.13 4.10 30.30
CA PHE A 22 -22.47 3.26 31.30
C PHE A 22 -22.23 3.97 32.65
N ARG A 23 -22.38 3.22 33.74
CA ARG A 23 -21.99 3.63 35.10
C ARG A 23 -20.62 3.06 35.45
N LEU A 24 -19.72 3.89 35.98
CA LEU A 24 -18.40 3.48 36.45
C LEU A 24 -18.37 3.23 37.96
N SER A 25 -17.60 2.23 38.36
CA SER A 25 -17.13 1.99 39.73
C SER A 25 -15.61 2.04 39.73
N VAL A 26 -15.04 3.01 40.45
CA VAL A 26 -13.59 3.27 40.49
C VAL A 26 -13.09 3.09 41.93
N PRO A 27 -12.03 2.30 42.16
CA PRO A 27 -11.48 2.09 43.49
C PRO A 27 -10.68 3.31 43.97
N ASP A 28 -10.63 3.52 45.28
CA ASP A 28 -9.93 4.64 45.91
C ASP A 28 -8.45 4.73 45.48
N GLY A 29 -8.01 5.94 45.13
CA GLY A 29 -6.63 6.24 44.73
C GLY A 29 -6.28 5.95 43.26
N LEU A 30 -7.26 5.55 42.44
CA LEU A 30 -7.11 5.47 40.98
C LEU A 30 -7.79 6.69 40.32
N ASN A 31 -7.00 7.54 39.65
CA ASN A 31 -7.54 8.72 38.96
C ASN A 31 -7.86 8.40 37.50
N LEU A 32 -9.12 8.55 37.10
CA LEU A 32 -9.55 8.37 35.71
C LEU A 32 -9.75 9.71 35.00
N VAL A 33 -9.32 9.74 33.76
CA VAL A 33 -9.51 10.85 32.83
C VAL A 33 -10.09 10.34 31.53
N ARG A 34 -10.87 11.17 30.85
CA ARG A 34 -11.25 10.98 29.45
C ARG A 34 -10.24 11.72 28.58
N VAL A 35 -9.70 11.02 27.60
CA VAL A 35 -8.76 11.55 26.63
C VAL A 35 -9.54 12.14 25.46
N GLY A 36 -9.63 13.46 25.42
CA GLY A 36 -10.12 14.22 24.28
C GLY A 36 -9.00 14.68 23.36
N ARG A 37 -9.39 15.39 22.30
CA ARG A 37 -8.50 16.15 21.42
C ARG A 37 -9.00 17.58 21.34
N VAL A 38 -8.07 18.53 21.39
CA VAL A 38 -8.35 19.94 21.15
C VAL A 38 -7.50 20.40 19.98
N ASP A 39 -8.17 20.80 18.91
CA ASP A 39 -7.50 21.40 17.76
C ASP A 39 -7.05 22.82 18.12
N ARG A 40 -5.78 23.10 17.88
CA ARG A 40 -5.16 24.42 18.03
C ARG A 40 -4.48 24.81 16.74
N VAL A 41 -4.44 26.11 16.46
CA VAL A 41 -3.66 26.65 15.35
C VAL A 41 -2.31 27.07 15.88
N GLN A 42 -1.25 26.47 15.37
CA GLN A 42 0.13 26.84 15.66
C GLN A 42 0.75 27.49 14.44
N ARG A 43 1.25 28.71 14.59
CA ARG A 43 2.06 29.36 13.56
C ARG A 43 3.43 28.68 13.51
N ARG A 44 3.82 28.23 12.32
CA ARG A 44 5.15 27.69 12.02
C ARG A 44 5.92 28.64 11.12
N ALA A 45 7.23 28.75 11.28
CA ALA A 45 8.06 29.62 10.45
C ALA A 45 9.44 29.04 10.17
N ALA A 46 9.98 29.37 9.00
CA ALA A 46 11.37 29.13 8.64
C ALA A 46 11.99 30.37 8.01
N THR A 47 13.26 30.61 8.31
CA THR A 47 14.04 31.73 7.77
C THR A 47 15.42 31.25 7.36
N TRP A 48 15.93 31.71 6.22
CA TRP A 48 17.32 31.53 5.80
C TRP A 48 18.03 32.86 5.95
N ARG A 49 19.13 32.88 6.71
CA ARG A 49 19.91 34.10 7.02
C ARG A 49 21.29 34.04 6.38
N PHE A 50 21.83 35.20 6.04
CA PHE A 50 23.12 35.36 5.36
C PHE A 50 24.12 36.09 6.25
N ASP A 51 24.43 35.52 7.42
CA ASP A 51 25.21 36.20 8.48
C ASP A 51 26.74 36.04 8.35
N GLY A 52 27.25 35.22 7.42
CA GLY A 52 28.69 35.07 7.17
C GLY A 52 29.07 34.22 5.94
N ASP A 53 30.29 34.40 5.45
CA ASP A 53 30.85 33.69 4.28
C ASP A 53 31.26 32.25 4.66
N GLY A 54 30.27 31.35 4.74
CA GLY A 54 30.46 29.92 5.06
C GLY A 54 29.99 28.94 3.97
N GLY A 55 29.35 29.44 2.90
CA GLY A 55 28.92 28.63 1.75
C GLY A 55 27.84 27.57 2.02
N ARG A 56 27.28 27.50 3.25
CA ARG A 56 26.17 26.61 3.61
C ARG A 56 25.09 27.39 4.33
N PHE A 57 23.95 27.57 3.68
CA PHE A 57 22.77 28.22 4.24
C PHE A 57 21.69 27.17 4.46
N ALA A 58 21.03 27.19 5.61
CA ALA A 58 19.93 26.28 5.93
C ALA A 58 18.84 27.04 6.68
N SER A 59 17.62 26.50 6.67
CA SER A 59 16.51 27.12 7.38
C SER A 59 16.70 27.04 8.90
N GLU A 60 16.34 28.13 9.58
CA GLU A 60 16.15 28.23 11.02
C GLU A 60 14.66 28.36 11.32
N GLY A 61 14.16 27.62 12.31
CA GLY A 61 12.77 27.66 12.75
C GLY A 61 12.12 26.28 12.83
N ASP A 62 10.79 26.25 12.86
CA ASP A 62 9.98 25.06 13.12
C ASP A 62 8.97 24.73 12.01
N ALA A 63 9.05 25.40 10.85
CA ALA A 63 8.23 25.09 9.68
C ALA A 63 8.48 23.72 9.07
N PHE A 64 9.68 23.16 9.27
CA PHE A 64 10.09 21.88 8.66
C PHE A 64 10.61 20.91 9.71
N THR A 65 10.52 19.62 9.42
CA THR A 65 11.00 18.54 10.30
C THR A 65 12.52 18.44 10.37
N ALA A 66 13.23 19.00 9.38
CA ALA A 66 14.67 19.14 9.34
C ALA A 66 15.06 20.47 8.65
N PRO A 67 16.25 21.03 8.92
CA PRO A 67 16.74 22.21 8.22
C PRO A 67 16.80 21.97 6.69
N ILE A 68 16.20 22.87 5.93
CA ILE A 68 16.17 22.82 4.46
C ILE A 68 17.38 23.60 3.94
N PRO A 69 18.31 22.96 3.23
CA PRO A 69 19.46 23.64 2.68
C PRO A 69 19.06 24.62 1.56
N LEU A 70 19.82 25.69 1.41
CA LEU A 70 19.70 26.70 0.37
C LEU A 70 21.04 26.87 -0.33
N GLY A 71 21.01 26.66 -1.64
CA GLY A 71 22.15 26.83 -2.54
C GLY A 71 22.12 28.18 -3.24
N VAL A 72 23.31 28.67 -3.58
CA VAL A 72 23.46 29.82 -4.49
C VAL A 72 23.87 29.30 -5.86
N ARG A 73 23.12 29.68 -6.89
CA ARG A 73 23.34 29.27 -8.28
C ARG A 73 23.96 30.43 -9.06
N ASN A 74 24.83 30.10 -10.01
CA ASN A 74 25.58 31.05 -10.84
C ASN A 74 26.46 32.05 -10.04
N GLY A 75 26.93 31.63 -8.86
CA GLY A 75 27.95 32.31 -8.05
C GLY A 75 27.41 33.27 -6.99
N THR A 76 28.25 33.57 -5.99
CA THR A 76 27.97 34.54 -4.92
C THR A 76 28.75 35.84 -5.12
N GLY A 77 28.14 36.99 -4.79
CA GLY A 77 28.87 38.20 -4.42
C GLY A 77 29.25 38.19 -2.94
N PRO A 78 30.08 39.13 -2.46
CA PRO A 78 30.50 39.18 -1.06
C PRO A 78 29.30 39.35 -0.10
N ILE A 79 29.34 38.69 1.05
CA ILE A 79 28.43 38.96 2.16
C ILE A 79 29.05 40.06 3.02
N THR A 80 28.51 41.27 2.94
CA THR A 80 29.01 42.42 3.71
C THR A 80 27.96 42.87 4.71
N GLY A 81 28.32 42.90 5.99
CA GLY A 81 27.41 43.29 7.07
C GLY A 81 26.13 42.46 7.10
N GLY A 82 26.22 41.16 6.74
CA GLY A 82 25.14 40.16 6.67
C GLY A 82 24.15 40.30 5.50
N LEU A 83 24.53 41.01 4.44
CA LEU A 83 23.79 41.09 3.18
C LEU A 83 24.57 40.40 2.06
N MET A 84 23.99 39.34 1.51
CA MET A 84 24.52 38.65 0.34
C MET A 84 24.19 39.44 -0.92
N THR A 85 25.19 39.69 -1.77
CA THR A 85 24.97 40.30 -3.08
C THR A 85 24.71 39.22 -4.13
N LEU A 86 23.55 39.27 -4.77
CA LEU A 86 23.23 38.49 -5.96
C LEU A 86 23.37 39.38 -7.19
N ARG A 87 24.26 39.00 -8.10
CA ARG A 87 24.37 39.67 -9.40
C ARG A 87 23.18 39.28 -10.27
N ARG A 88 22.97 40.01 -11.37
CA ARG A 88 22.06 39.55 -12.43
C ARG A 88 22.46 38.12 -12.83
N GLU A 89 21.48 37.26 -13.09
CA GLU A 89 21.61 35.83 -13.38
C GLU A 89 22.04 34.92 -12.21
N ALA A 90 22.43 35.47 -11.07
CA ALA A 90 22.67 34.72 -9.84
C ALA A 90 21.40 34.66 -8.97
N PHE A 91 21.10 33.48 -8.42
CA PHE A 91 19.85 33.25 -7.70
C PHE A 91 20.02 32.30 -6.53
N LEU A 92 19.06 32.32 -5.60
CA LEU A 92 18.98 31.39 -4.48
C LEU A 92 17.96 30.31 -4.81
N GLN A 93 18.25 29.09 -4.39
CA GLN A 93 17.35 27.95 -4.57
C GLN A 93 17.41 27.07 -3.33
N THR A 94 16.27 26.81 -2.70
CA THR A 94 16.18 25.81 -1.62
C THR A 94 16.15 24.41 -2.20
N ALA A 95 16.49 23.40 -1.38
CA ALA A 95 15.96 22.06 -1.63
C ALA A 95 14.41 22.07 -1.53
N PRO A 96 13.73 21.02 -2.01
CA PRO A 96 12.28 20.90 -1.92
C PRO A 96 11.76 21.09 -0.49
N LEU A 97 10.66 21.84 -0.34
CA LEU A 97 10.13 22.24 0.97
C LEU A 97 9.37 21.11 1.69
N GLY A 98 8.77 20.18 0.94
CA GLY A 98 7.91 19.14 1.53
C GLY A 98 6.58 19.63 2.09
N LEU A 99 6.16 20.85 1.72
CA LEU A 99 4.85 21.37 2.11
C LEU A 99 3.81 20.91 1.10
N SER A 100 2.68 20.41 1.58
CA SER A 100 1.55 20.03 0.75
C SER A 100 0.30 20.73 1.27
N PHE A 101 -0.26 21.62 0.45
CA PHE A 101 -1.48 22.36 0.76
C PHE A 101 -2.54 22.03 -0.27
N ASP A 102 -3.68 21.50 0.20
CA ASP A 102 -4.83 21.21 -0.64
C ASP A 102 -5.59 22.51 -0.99
N ASP A 103 -6.20 22.55 -2.17
CA ASP A 103 -7.02 23.67 -2.64
C ASP A 103 -8.53 23.46 -2.42
N ASP A 104 -8.95 22.33 -1.86
CA ASP A 104 -10.34 22.10 -1.48
C ASP A 104 -10.82 23.06 -0.35
N PRO A 105 -11.91 23.83 -0.57
CA PRO A 105 -12.57 24.67 0.43
C PRO A 105 -12.82 24.03 1.80
N ALA A 106 -13.08 22.72 1.81
CA ALA A 106 -13.41 21.92 2.99
C ALA A 106 -12.22 21.13 3.55
N ALA A 107 -11.10 21.05 2.81
CA ALA A 107 -9.96 20.25 3.22
C ALA A 107 -9.26 20.84 4.45
N ARG A 108 -8.83 19.95 5.34
CA ARG A 108 -8.07 20.31 6.55
C ARG A 108 -6.62 20.71 6.25
N GLY A 109 -6.17 20.59 5.00
CA GLY A 109 -4.78 20.77 4.58
C GLY A 109 -4.40 22.18 4.10
N THR A 110 -5.37 23.04 3.76
CA THR A 110 -5.06 24.45 3.44
C THR A 110 -4.64 25.17 4.72
N PRO A 111 -3.50 25.89 4.74
CA PRO A 111 -3.12 26.68 5.91
C PRO A 111 -4.15 27.80 6.10
N LEU A 112 -4.47 28.17 7.34
CA LEU A 112 -5.39 29.30 7.56
C LEU A 112 -4.77 30.65 7.15
N ARG A 113 -3.43 30.67 7.09
CA ARG A 113 -2.62 31.83 6.77
C ARG A 113 -1.29 31.37 6.20
N MET A 114 -0.78 32.06 5.19
CA MET A 114 0.56 31.86 4.64
C MET A 114 1.21 33.21 4.34
N ARG A 115 2.45 33.41 4.77
CA ARG A 115 3.22 34.64 4.56
C ARG A 115 4.62 34.33 4.01
N LEU A 116 5.00 35.06 2.97
CA LEU A 116 6.36 35.09 2.41
C LEU A 116 7.02 36.41 2.81
N SER A 117 8.30 36.34 3.19
CA SER A 117 9.06 37.48 3.70
C SER A 117 10.44 37.56 3.04
N PHE A 118 10.76 38.69 2.42
CA PHE A 118 12.08 39.02 1.89
C PHE A 118 12.64 40.21 2.68
N ALA A 119 13.86 40.12 3.20
CA ALA A 119 14.56 41.30 3.72
C ALA A 119 15.81 41.58 2.87
N GLY A 120 15.94 42.80 2.36
CA GLY A 120 17.05 43.15 1.49
C GLY A 120 16.90 44.50 0.79
N VAL A 121 17.78 44.76 -0.18
CA VAL A 121 17.77 45.94 -1.06
C VAL A 121 17.47 45.49 -2.48
N VAL A 122 16.42 46.08 -3.08
CA VAL A 122 15.95 45.74 -4.43
C VAL A 122 15.88 47.02 -5.28
N PRO A 123 16.52 47.11 -6.45
CA PRO A 123 16.44 48.30 -7.31
C PRO A 123 14.99 48.65 -7.72
N LEU A 124 14.64 49.93 -7.85
CA LEU A 124 13.25 50.36 -8.16
C LEU A 124 12.84 50.11 -9.62
N ASP A 125 13.82 50.01 -10.50
CA ASP A 125 13.72 49.85 -11.96
C ASP A 125 13.74 48.38 -12.41
N ALA A 126 13.79 47.45 -11.45
CA ALA A 126 13.77 46.02 -11.71
C ALA A 126 12.60 45.34 -11.01
N GLY A 127 12.08 44.29 -11.65
CA GLY A 127 11.00 43.46 -11.12
C GLY A 127 11.36 42.00 -10.85
N PRO A 128 12.46 41.70 -10.11
CA PRO A 128 12.87 40.33 -9.88
C PRO A 128 11.87 39.56 -9.00
N PRO A 129 11.77 38.22 -9.17
CA PRO A 129 11.18 37.35 -8.15
C PRO A 129 11.92 37.53 -6.82
N LEU A 130 11.20 37.82 -5.75
CA LEU A 130 11.79 37.93 -4.40
C LEU A 130 11.68 36.60 -3.66
N LEU A 131 10.51 35.98 -3.71
CA LEU A 131 10.29 34.58 -3.37
C LEU A 131 9.29 34.01 -4.37
N ASP A 132 9.70 33.08 -5.21
CA ASP A 132 8.82 32.35 -6.12
C ASP A 132 8.69 30.91 -5.63
N ILE A 133 7.46 30.51 -5.29
CA ILE A 133 7.12 29.11 -5.01
C ILE A 133 6.18 28.69 -6.12
N PHE A 134 6.70 27.94 -7.09
CA PHE A 134 6.00 27.67 -8.33
C PHE A 134 6.23 26.23 -8.80
N ALA A 135 5.15 25.53 -9.12
CA ALA A 135 5.18 24.28 -9.87
C ALA A 135 4.25 24.41 -11.07
N TRP A 136 4.84 24.27 -12.27
CA TRP A 136 4.14 24.46 -13.53
C TRP A 136 2.88 23.57 -13.63
N GLY A 137 1.73 24.20 -13.86
CA GLY A 137 0.44 23.52 -13.98
C GLY A 137 -0.08 22.88 -12.68
N LYS A 138 0.60 23.07 -11.54
CA LYS A 138 0.18 22.55 -10.23
C LYS A 138 -0.27 23.68 -9.31
N GLY A 139 0.53 24.73 -9.17
CA GLY A 139 0.16 25.88 -8.34
C GLY A 139 1.31 26.82 -8.06
N ARG A 140 0.99 27.99 -7.51
CA ARG A 140 1.94 29.07 -7.27
C ARG A 140 1.53 29.96 -6.11
N PHE A 141 2.51 30.40 -5.33
CA PHE A 141 2.36 31.56 -4.46
C PHE A 141 3.68 32.32 -4.38
N SER A 142 3.70 33.53 -4.94
CA SER A 142 4.96 34.21 -5.20
C SER A 142 4.91 35.70 -4.93
N LEU A 143 6.00 36.23 -4.38
CA LEU A 143 6.26 37.64 -4.12
C LEU A 143 7.29 38.18 -5.11
N TYR A 144 6.93 39.27 -5.78
CA TYR A 144 7.73 39.95 -6.78
C TYR A 144 7.95 41.41 -6.40
N ALA A 145 9.08 41.96 -6.83
CA ALA A 145 9.13 43.37 -7.14
C ALA A 145 8.35 43.60 -8.44
N SER A 146 7.34 44.45 -8.43
CA SER A 146 6.54 44.70 -9.63
C SER A 146 7.37 45.39 -10.71
N GLY A 147 7.02 45.15 -11.98
CA GLY A 147 7.50 45.96 -13.11
C GLY A 147 6.98 47.40 -13.07
N GLU A 148 5.91 47.67 -12.30
CA GLU A 148 5.53 49.04 -11.95
C GLU A 148 6.50 49.59 -10.90
N ARG A 149 7.16 50.70 -11.25
CA ARG A 149 8.28 51.28 -10.49
C ARG A 149 7.95 51.38 -9.00
N GLY A 150 8.70 50.63 -8.19
CA GLY A 150 8.62 50.66 -6.75
C GLY A 150 7.44 49.92 -6.12
N ARG A 151 6.60 49.17 -6.83
CA ARG A 151 5.55 48.35 -6.18
C ARG A 151 6.02 46.92 -5.90
N LEU A 152 5.27 46.22 -5.06
CA LEU A 152 5.31 44.76 -4.93
C LEU A 152 4.17 44.17 -5.76
N SER A 153 4.36 42.95 -6.25
CA SER A 153 3.29 42.17 -6.85
C SER A 153 3.27 40.75 -6.28
N CYS A 154 2.10 40.11 -6.35
CA CYS A 154 1.92 38.73 -5.96
C CYS A 154 1.14 37.98 -7.01
N ASN A 155 1.65 36.82 -7.40
CA ASN A 155 1.00 35.90 -8.31
C ASN A 155 0.58 34.67 -7.50
N ILE A 156 -0.70 34.29 -7.60
CA ILE A 156 -1.26 33.10 -6.98
C ILE A 156 -1.96 32.24 -8.03
N GLU A 157 -1.65 30.94 -8.05
CA GLU A 157 -2.20 29.97 -9.01
C GLU A 157 -2.69 28.72 -8.26
N GLY A 158 -3.84 28.18 -8.68
CA GLY A 158 -4.42 26.91 -8.21
C GLY A 158 -5.31 26.29 -9.30
N LYS A 159 -6.08 25.24 -9.01
CA LYS A 159 -6.94 24.58 -10.04
C LYS A 159 -7.94 25.52 -10.70
N GLY A 160 -8.40 26.55 -10.00
CA GLY A 160 -9.39 27.53 -10.48
C GLY A 160 -8.84 28.62 -11.41
N GLY A 161 -7.53 28.65 -11.66
CA GLY A 161 -6.88 29.66 -12.51
C GLY A 161 -5.77 30.42 -11.77
N SER A 162 -5.50 31.65 -12.23
CA SER A 162 -4.43 32.52 -11.71
C SER A 162 -4.92 33.94 -11.44
N ASN A 163 -4.44 34.56 -10.36
CA ASN A 163 -4.72 35.96 -10.02
C ASN A 163 -3.40 36.69 -9.73
N ASN A 164 -3.33 37.97 -10.11
CA ASN A 164 -2.19 38.85 -9.85
C ASN A 164 -2.63 40.09 -9.08
N PHE A 165 -1.87 40.46 -8.04
CA PHE A 165 -2.16 41.60 -7.17
C PHE A 165 -0.94 42.50 -7.08
N SER A 166 -1.14 43.79 -6.83
CA SER A 166 -0.07 44.77 -6.61
C SER A 166 -0.28 45.56 -5.33
N SER A 167 0.81 45.94 -4.68
CA SER A 167 0.77 46.81 -3.50
C SER A 167 0.31 48.23 -3.88
N THR A 168 -0.32 48.93 -2.93
CA THR A 168 -0.73 50.33 -3.10
C THR A 168 0.37 51.30 -2.66
N ILE A 169 1.21 50.87 -1.72
CA ILE A 169 2.39 51.58 -1.22
C ILE A 169 3.65 51.02 -1.88
N GLY A 170 4.59 51.91 -2.22
CA GLY A 170 5.85 51.54 -2.83
C GLY A 170 6.98 51.22 -1.85
N ARG A 171 7.91 50.37 -2.28
CA ARG A 171 9.19 50.07 -1.64
C ARG A 171 10.24 51.16 -1.95
N ASN A 172 11.24 51.25 -1.10
CA ASN A 172 12.51 51.95 -1.33
C ASN A 172 13.45 51.02 -2.12
N GLY A 173 14.33 51.59 -2.96
CA GLY A 173 15.35 50.84 -3.69
C GLY A 173 16.78 51.03 -3.24
N THR A 174 17.03 51.84 -2.20
CA THR A 174 18.40 52.14 -1.71
C THR A 174 18.70 51.62 -0.32
N THR A 175 17.68 51.38 0.51
CA THR A 175 17.84 50.87 1.88
C THR A 175 17.29 49.45 2.02
N GLU A 176 17.76 48.74 3.04
CA GLU A 176 17.20 47.44 3.42
C GLU A 176 15.74 47.62 3.86
N GLN A 177 14.86 46.76 3.37
CA GLN A 177 13.46 46.70 3.78
C GLN A 177 12.99 45.26 3.93
N LEU A 178 12.02 45.05 4.82
CA LEU A 178 11.24 43.82 4.91
C LEU A 178 10.02 43.92 4.00
N LEU A 179 10.00 43.15 2.92
CA LEU A 179 8.95 43.09 1.90
C LEU A 179 8.19 41.77 2.07
N GLU A 180 6.88 41.84 2.26
CA GLU A 180 6.08 40.64 2.57
C GLU A 180 4.75 40.62 1.82
N VAL A 181 4.25 39.40 1.58
CA VAL A 181 2.86 39.15 1.17
C VAL A 181 2.27 38.06 2.05
N GLU A 182 0.99 38.20 2.36
CA GLU A 182 0.22 37.28 3.17
C GLU A 182 -1.09 36.91 2.50
N TRP A 183 -1.34 35.61 2.42
CA TRP A 183 -2.64 35.05 2.09
C TRP A 183 -3.34 34.56 3.37
N THR A 184 -4.64 34.80 3.50
CA THR A 184 -5.48 34.35 4.63
C THR A 184 -6.74 33.68 4.10
N ASP A 185 -7.02 32.47 4.60
CA ASP A 185 -8.17 31.65 4.18
C ASP A 185 -9.50 32.25 4.64
N ILE A 186 -10.53 32.15 3.79
CA ILE A 186 -11.92 32.34 4.20
C ILE A 186 -12.55 30.94 4.25
N VAL A 187 -12.56 30.37 5.45
CA VAL A 187 -12.97 28.98 5.72
C VAL A 187 -14.33 28.67 5.08
N GLY A 188 -14.39 27.57 4.32
CA GLY A 188 -15.60 27.11 3.64
C GLY A 188 -15.88 27.78 2.29
N THR A 189 -14.99 28.66 1.80
CA THR A 189 -15.09 29.25 0.46
C THR A 189 -13.93 28.81 -0.45
N PRO A 190 -14.03 28.93 -1.78
CA PRO A 190 -12.94 28.60 -2.71
C PRO A 190 -11.68 29.44 -2.61
N GLY A 191 -11.66 30.51 -1.80
CA GLY A 191 -10.55 31.45 -1.79
C GLY A 191 -10.33 32.14 -0.45
N GLY A 192 -9.72 33.32 -0.51
CA GLY A 192 -9.21 34.02 0.66
C GLY A 192 -8.96 35.49 0.40
N THR A 193 -8.08 36.08 1.20
CA THR A 193 -7.64 37.48 1.04
C THR A 193 -6.11 37.59 0.97
N LEU A 194 -5.62 38.58 0.22
CA LEU A 194 -4.19 38.88 0.06
C LEU A 194 -3.85 40.28 0.56
N ALA A 195 -2.80 40.40 1.36
CA ALA A 195 -2.30 41.68 1.87
C ALA A 195 -0.78 41.78 1.73
N PHE A 196 -0.28 42.98 1.43
CA PHE A 196 1.14 43.30 1.35
C PHE A 196 1.61 44.03 2.60
N PHE A 197 2.86 43.82 3.00
CA PHE A 197 3.49 44.55 4.10
C PHE A 197 4.88 45.03 3.70
N ILE A 198 5.24 46.24 4.15
CA ILE A 198 6.58 46.80 4.04
C ILE A 198 7.01 47.25 5.45
N ASP A 199 8.13 46.72 5.92
CA ASP A 199 8.65 46.95 7.28
C ASP A 199 7.62 46.65 8.37
N GLY A 200 6.83 45.59 8.15
CA GLY A 200 5.76 45.12 9.03
C GLY A 200 4.47 45.97 8.98
N LYS A 201 4.44 47.07 8.21
CA LYS A 201 3.26 47.93 8.05
C LYS A 201 2.47 47.55 6.80
N PRO A 202 1.13 47.61 6.82
CA PRO A 202 0.31 47.34 5.64
C PRO A 202 0.70 48.23 4.45
N ALA A 203 0.87 47.62 3.28
CA ALA A 203 1.30 48.25 2.03
C ALA A 203 0.32 48.01 0.87
N GLY A 204 -0.81 47.34 1.11
CA GLY A 204 -1.87 47.06 0.14
C GLY A 204 -2.75 45.89 0.59
N GLY A 205 -3.98 45.81 0.08
CA GLY A 205 -4.98 44.81 0.47
C GLY A 205 -5.76 45.17 1.76
N PRO A 206 -6.60 44.26 2.29
CA PRO A 206 -6.86 42.91 1.80
C PRO A 206 -7.60 42.88 0.46
N PHE A 207 -7.05 42.17 -0.52
CA PHE A 207 -7.69 41.91 -1.82
C PHE A 207 -8.36 40.54 -1.79
N ALA A 208 -9.64 40.46 -2.17
CA ALA A 208 -10.32 39.17 -2.28
C ALA A 208 -9.75 38.37 -3.46
N THR A 209 -9.63 37.06 -3.27
CA THR A 209 -9.25 36.09 -4.32
C THR A 209 -10.13 34.86 -4.21
N ASN A 210 -10.48 34.26 -5.34
CA ASN A 210 -11.16 32.97 -5.44
C ASN A 210 -10.18 31.78 -5.51
N ILE A 211 -8.90 32.02 -5.23
CA ILE A 211 -7.82 31.02 -5.32
C ILE A 211 -7.23 30.76 -3.93
N LYS A 212 -7.15 29.48 -3.55
CA LYS A 212 -6.34 28.97 -2.44
C LYS A 212 -4.93 28.61 -2.94
N PRO A 213 -3.86 28.88 -2.16
CA PRO A 213 -2.51 28.51 -2.56
C PRO A 213 -2.38 26.97 -2.53
N HIS A 214 -2.16 26.38 -3.71
CA HIS A 214 -1.79 24.97 -3.84
C HIS A 214 -0.28 24.87 -4.02
N LEU A 215 0.38 24.16 -3.10
CA LEU A 215 1.82 23.92 -3.17
C LEU A 215 2.07 22.42 -3.07
N PRO A 216 2.54 21.76 -4.14
CA PRO A 216 2.93 20.37 -4.08
C PRO A 216 4.28 20.23 -3.32
N PRO A 217 4.56 19.06 -2.73
CA PRO A 217 5.73 18.86 -1.85
C PRO A 217 7.09 19.06 -2.52
N GLU A 218 7.19 18.91 -3.85
CA GLU A 218 8.42 19.11 -4.62
C GLU A 218 8.78 20.58 -4.87
N VAL A 219 7.93 21.55 -4.50
CA VAL A 219 8.25 22.97 -4.74
C VAL A 219 9.48 23.41 -3.95
N GLU A 220 10.22 24.30 -4.57
CA GLU A 220 11.37 25.00 -3.99
C GLU A 220 11.02 26.48 -3.84
N ILE A 221 11.80 27.21 -3.04
CA ILE A 221 11.80 28.67 -3.03
C ILE A 221 12.95 29.13 -3.91
N GLU A 222 12.63 29.93 -4.93
CA GLU A 222 13.62 30.65 -5.70
C GLU A 222 13.57 32.16 -5.43
N THR A 223 14.75 32.77 -5.34
CA THR A 223 14.91 34.23 -5.22
C THR A 223 15.80 34.70 -6.35
N ASN A 224 15.35 35.71 -7.11
CA ASN A 224 15.98 36.22 -8.33
C ASN A 224 15.88 35.28 -9.55
N ALA A 225 15.08 34.22 -9.47
CA ALA A 225 14.75 33.30 -10.56
C ALA A 225 13.34 32.73 -10.38
N SER A 226 12.83 32.08 -11.43
CA SER A 226 11.57 31.32 -11.42
C SER A 226 11.74 30.08 -12.28
N LEU A 227 11.69 28.88 -11.67
CA LEU A 227 12.04 27.60 -12.31
C LEU A 227 13.40 27.64 -13.01
N GLY A 228 14.40 28.25 -12.37
CA GLY A 228 15.75 28.46 -12.92
C GLY A 228 15.83 29.51 -14.04
N ASN A 229 14.71 30.09 -14.48
CA ASN A 229 14.71 31.17 -15.46
C ASN A 229 15.12 32.49 -14.79
N THR A 230 16.21 33.08 -15.27
CA THR A 230 16.82 34.30 -14.73
C THR A 230 16.54 35.54 -15.59
N ARG A 231 15.63 35.47 -16.57
CA ARG A 231 15.30 36.59 -17.47
C ARG A 231 14.99 37.89 -16.73
N ASP A 232 14.20 37.79 -15.66
CA ASP A 232 13.76 38.92 -14.84
C ASP A 232 14.66 39.17 -13.62
N SER A 233 15.79 38.47 -13.52
CA SER A 233 16.75 38.65 -12.44
C SER A 233 17.38 40.05 -12.46
N ALA A 234 17.77 40.53 -11.29
CA ALA A 234 18.40 41.83 -11.09
C ALA A 234 19.54 41.77 -10.08
N ALA A 235 20.31 42.85 -9.97
CA ALA A 235 21.31 42.97 -8.91
C ALA A 235 20.61 43.34 -7.58
N ILE A 236 20.44 42.35 -6.70
CA ILE A 236 19.78 42.52 -5.39
C ILE A 236 20.73 42.18 -4.24
N ARG A 237 20.44 42.71 -3.06
CA ARG A 237 21.14 42.34 -1.82
C ARG A 237 20.15 41.71 -0.85
N VAL A 238 20.46 40.53 -0.34
CA VAL A 238 19.53 39.72 0.48
C VAL A 238 20.10 39.53 1.88
N ARG A 239 19.32 39.88 2.90
CA ARG A 239 19.62 39.66 4.34
C ARG A 239 19.08 38.32 4.79
N ARG A 240 17.81 38.09 4.46
CA ARG A 240 17.09 36.87 4.77
C ARG A 240 15.89 36.70 3.86
N ILE A 241 15.49 35.45 3.68
CA ILE A 241 14.19 35.09 3.14
C ILE A 241 13.46 34.19 4.13
N GLY A 242 12.14 34.15 4.10
CA GLY A 242 11.37 33.35 5.03
C GLY A 242 9.96 33.03 4.57
N ILE A 243 9.42 31.99 5.19
CA ILE A 243 8.06 31.49 5.02
C ILE A 243 7.46 31.27 6.41
N SER A 244 6.19 31.62 6.58
CA SER A 244 5.42 31.21 7.76
C SER A 244 4.00 30.84 7.38
N PHE A 245 3.44 29.85 8.05
CA PHE A 245 2.08 29.41 7.82
C PHE A 245 1.45 28.84 9.09
N ASP A 246 0.13 28.87 9.13
CA ASP A 246 -0.65 28.29 10.23
C ASP A 246 -0.86 26.80 10.01
N HIS A 247 -0.51 25.99 11.01
CA HIS A 247 -0.69 24.54 11.02
C HIS A 247 -1.64 24.14 12.14
N LYS A 248 -2.67 23.35 11.83
CA LYS A 248 -3.57 22.81 12.85
C LYS A 248 -2.87 21.64 13.56
N VAL A 249 -2.78 21.72 14.89
CA VAL A 249 -2.22 20.68 15.76
C VAL A 249 -3.32 20.21 16.70
N ALA A 250 -3.51 18.90 16.82
CA ALA A 250 -4.44 18.32 17.78
C ALA A 250 -3.65 17.94 19.05
N ASP A 251 -3.87 18.67 20.14
CA ASP A 251 -3.29 18.34 21.44
C ASP A 251 -4.21 17.40 22.23
N PRO A 252 -3.67 16.42 22.98
CA PRO A 252 -4.47 15.62 23.89
C PRO A 252 -5.01 16.48 25.03
N ASP A 253 -6.30 16.33 25.30
CA ASP A 253 -7.00 17.00 26.39
C ASP A 253 -7.42 15.94 27.42
N TYR A 254 -7.11 16.14 28.70
CA TYR A 254 -7.37 15.16 29.75
C TYR A 254 -8.41 15.72 30.72
N ARG A 255 -9.63 15.23 30.61
CA ARG A 255 -10.76 15.68 31.44
C ARG A 255 -11.05 14.68 32.54
N ALA A 256 -11.02 15.11 33.80
CA ALA A 256 -11.37 14.24 34.91
C ALA A 256 -12.79 13.67 34.76
N VAL A 257 -12.99 12.42 35.19
CA VAL A 257 -14.31 11.80 35.27
C VAL A 257 -14.95 12.17 36.61
N ALA A 258 -16.06 12.89 36.58
CA ALA A 258 -16.78 13.26 37.79
C ALA A 258 -17.52 12.04 38.39
N PRO A 259 -17.66 11.94 39.72
CA PRO A 259 -18.51 10.94 40.35
C PRO A 259 -19.94 10.99 39.81
N GLY A 260 -20.52 9.83 39.47
CA GLY A 260 -21.89 9.73 38.93
C GLY A 260 -22.03 10.11 37.45
N PHE A 261 -20.96 10.46 36.75
CA PHE A 261 -20.98 10.73 35.31
C PHE A 261 -21.32 9.45 34.53
N LEU A 262 -22.35 9.52 33.70
CA LEU A 262 -22.71 8.47 32.76
C LEU A 262 -21.84 8.57 31.51
N LEU A 263 -21.07 7.53 31.21
CA LEU A 263 -20.21 7.49 30.02
C LEU A 263 -21.02 7.11 28.78
N SER A 264 -20.81 7.83 27.69
CA SER A 264 -21.13 7.30 26.36
C SER A 264 -20.13 6.20 25.94
N ASP A 265 -20.45 5.48 24.87
CA ASP A 265 -19.55 4.53 24.21
C ASP A 265 -18.19 5.18 23.86
N ALA A 266 -18.22 6.41 23.36
CA ALA A 266 -17.01 7.17 23.03
C ALA A 266 -16.20 7.56 24.29
N ASP A 267 -16.88 7.92 25.38
CA ASP A 267 -16.22 8.25 26.64
C ASP A 267 -15.56 7.02 27.27
N LEU A 268 -16.19 5.85 27.16
CA LEU A 268 -15.65 4.58 27.63
C LEU A 268 -14.39 4.20 26.84
N ALA A 269 -14.41 4.34 25.52
CA ALA A 269 -13.25 4.10 24.65
C ALA A 269 -12.10 5.08 24.89
N ALA A 270 -12.41 6.31 25.29
CA ALA A 270 -11.43 7.36 25.60
C ALA A 270 -10.90 7.31 27.04
N LEU A 271 -11.31 6.33 27.85
CA LEU A 271 -10.97 6.28 29.27
C LEU A 271 -9.50 5.90 29.50
N ALA A 272 -8.83 6.61 30.40
CA ALA A 272 -7.45 6.37 30.78
C ALA A 272 -7.23 6.60 32.29
N VAL A 273 -6.22 5.93 32.85
CA VAL A 273 -5.72 6.22 34.19
C VAL A 273 -4.65 7.31 34.11
N ASP A 274 -4.81 8.35 34.92
CA ASP A 274 -3.80 9.39 35.10
C ASP A 274 -2.82 8.98 36.22
N ALA A 275 -1.73 8.33 35.82
CA ALA A 275 -0.65 7.91 36.69
C ALA A 275 0.52 8.90 36.72
N ARG A 276 0.39 10.12 36.17
CA ARG A 276 1.50 11.09 36.06
C ARG A 276 2.11 11.50 37.39
N ARG A 277 1.33 11.44 38.47
CA ARG A 277 1.78 11.74 39.84
C ARG A 277 2.18 10.50 40.65
N VAL A 278 2.05 9.31 40.08
CA VAL A 278 2.46 8.06 40.72
C VAL A 278 3.94 7.85 40.46
N THR A 279 4.73 7.68 41.52
CA THR A 279 6.21 7.58 41.45
C THR A 279 6.74 6.16 41.66
N ALA A 280 5.89 5.22 42.08
CA ALA A 280 6.26 3.83 42.33
C ALA A 280 5.17 2.86 41.84
N PRO A 281 5.51 1.61 41.49
CA PRO A 281 4.51 0.61 41.11
C PRO A 281 3.43 0.38 42.19
N GLN A 282 2.21 0.10 41.75
CA GLN A 282 1.05 -0.16 42.60
C GLN A 282 0.42 -1.52 42.24
N PRO A 283 -0.17 -2.23 43.21
CA PRO A 283 -0.82 -3.51 42.95
C PRO A 283 -2.06 -3.35 42.04
N PRO A 284 -2.56 -4.45 41.46
CA PRO A 284 -3.77 -4.44 40.63
C PRO A 284 -4.97 -3.82 41.36
N ARG A 285 -5.75 -3.00 40.65
CA ARG A 285 -7.00 -2.39 41.12
C ARG A 285 -8.10 -2.57 40.09
N THR A 286 -9.27 -3.00 40.51
CA THR A 286 -10.38 -3.33 39.63
C THR A 286 -11.28 -2.13 39.36
N ILE A 287 -11.42 -1.74 38.10
CA ILE A 287 -12.47 -0.82 37.63
C ILE A 287 -13.67 -1.66 37.20
N GLY A 288 -14.87 -1.25 37.56
CA GLY A 288 -16.12 -1.82 37.03
C GLY A 288 -16.85 -0.83 36.15
N PHE A 289 -17.49 -1.29 35.09
CA PHE A 289 -18.46 -0.52 34.32
C PHE A 289 -19.69 -1.37 33.97
N ALA A 290 -20.88 -0.77 34.02
CA ALA A 290 -22.13 -1.46 33.75
C ALA A 290 -23.03 -0.65 32.81
N GLY A 291 -23.63 -1.32 31.83
CA GLY A 291 -24.66 -0.74 30.97
C GLY A 291 -26.02 -0.63 31.69
N LEU A 292 -27.05 -0.21 30.96
CA LEU A 292 -28.41 -0.13 31.51
C LEU A 292 -29.04 -1.50 31.83
N ASP A 293 -28.52 -2.56 31.24
CA ASP A 293 -28.88 -3.96 31.53
C ASP A 293 -28.41 -4.46 32.90
N GLY A 294 -27.58 -3.67 33.60
CA GLY A 294 -27.02 -3.99 34.91
C GLY A 294 -25.87 -5.00 34.90
N GLN A 295 -25.43 -5.48 33.73
CA GLN A 295 -24.29 -6.39 33.62
C GLN A 295 -23.00 -5.61 33.92
N VAL A 296 -22.31 -6.00 34.99
CA VAL A 296 -21.04 -5.38 35.38
C VAL A 296 -19.88 -6.07 34.67
N THR A 297 -19.14 -5.32 33.87
CA THR A 297 -17.84 -5.74 33.32
C THR A 297 -16.73 -5.14 34.17
N THR A 298 -15.72 -5.95 34.51
CA THR A 298 -14.58 -5.51 35.32
C THR A 298 -13.27 -5.58 34.56
N ILE A 299 -12.33 -4.70 34.93
CA ILE A 299 -10.97 -4.69 34.40
C ILE A 299 -9.97 -4.34 35.50
N ASP A 300 -8.97 -5.19 35.69
CA ASP A 300 -7.88 -4.89 36.61
C ASP A 300 -6.82 -4.03 35.94
N VAL A 301 -6.40 -2.97 36.62
CA VAL A 301 -5.31 -2.08 36.21
C VAL A 301 -4.16 -2.19 37.20
N THR A 302 -2.97 -2.44 36.68
CA THR A 302 -1.71 -2.45 37.43
C THR A 302 -0.86 -1.27 36.95
N ILE A 303 -0.49 -0.37 37.86
CA ILE A 303 0.50 0.67 37.56
C ILE A 303 1.87 0.08 37.85
N GLY A 304 2.54 -0.46 36.84
CA GLY A 304 3.77 -1.23 36.97
C GLY A 304 4.10 -2.00 35.70
N PRO A 305 5.25 -2.70 35.67
CA PRO A 305 5.65 -3.50 34.52
C PRO A 305 4.65 -4.62 34.22
N LEU A 306 4.56 -5.00 32.93
CA LEU A 306 3.84 -6.19 32.52
C LEU A 306 4.42 -7.43 33.23
N VAL A 307 3.57 -8.17 33.94
CA VAL A 307 3.93 -9.47 34.51
C VAL A 307 3.77 -10.54 33.42
N VAL A 308 4.86 -11.21 33.08
CA VAL A 308 4.87 -12.32 32.12
C VAL A 308 4.89 -13.64 32.90
N PRO A 309 3.97 -14.58 32.63
CA PRO A 309 3.97 -15.88 33.29
C PRO A 309 5.29 -16.65 33.08
N ALA A 310 5.69 -17.43 34.08
CA ALA A 310 6.89 -18.26 34.02
C ALA A 310 6.85 -19.21 32.80
N GLY A 311 8.00 -19.41 32.15
CA GLY A 311 8.12 -20.25 30.95
C GLY A 311 7.54 -19.65 29.66
N GLN A 312 6.95 -18.44 29.69
CA GLN A 312 6.55 -17.73 28.47
C GLN A 312 7.64 -16.79 27.96
N ALA A 313 7.59 -16.47 26.67
CA ALA A 313 8.52 -15.54 26.04
C ALA A 313 8.50 -14.16 26.74
N TYR A 314 9.63 -13.79 27.32
CA TYR A 314 9.82 -12.58 28.11
C TYR A 314 10.74 -11.58 27.40
N LYS A 315 11.88 -12.06 26.89
CA LYS A 315 12.89 -11.22 26.22
C LYS A 315 13.47 -11.91 24.99
N ALA A 316 14.00 -11.10 24.08
CA ALA A 316 14.82 -11.55 22.97
C ALA A 316 16.28 -11.11 23.18
N VAL A 317 17.22 -11.99 22.89
CA VAL A 317 18.66 -11.73 22.98
C VAL A 317 19.28 -11.94 21.61
N LEU A 318 19.90 -10.88 21.07
CA LEU A 318 20.68 -10.97 19.84
C LEU A 318 22.02 -11.62 20.17
N VAL A 319 22.41 -12.63 19.41
CA VAL A 319 23.75 -13.23 19.48
C VAL A 319 24.51 -12.78 18.24
N ASP A 320 25.59 -12.03 18.45
CA ASP A 320 26.47 -11.53 17.41
C ASP A 320 27.48 -12.61 17.01
N TRP A 321 27.56 -12.91 15.71
CA TRP A 321 28.49 -13.89 15.14
C TRP A 321 29.58 -13.24 14.29
N SER A 322 29.77 -11.93 14.37
CA SER A 322 30.77 -11.17 13.58
C SER A 322 32.21 -11.68 13.76
N SER A 323 32.52 -12.27 14.91
CA SER A 323 33.85 -12.83 15.21
C SER A 323 34.05 -14.27 14.71
N GLY A 324 33.01 -14.89 14.15
CA GLY A 324 32.95 -16.33 13.86
C GLY A 324 32.50 -17.18 15.07
N GLN A 325 32.39 -16.60 16.27
CA GLN A 325 31.81 -17.24 17.46
C GLN A 325 30.65 -16.41 17.99
N GLY A 326 29.54 -17.08 18.32
CA GLY A 326 28.35 -16.42 18.85
C GLY A 326 28.57 -15.84 20.25
N ALA A 327 28.40 -14.53 20.41
CA ALA A 327 28.43 -13.83 21.69
C ALA A 327 27.12 -13.06 21.92
N PRO A 328 26.43 -13.22 23.06
CA PRO A 328 25.24 -12.43 23.38
C PRO A 328 25.55 -10.92 23.41
N HIS A 329 24.73 -10.13 22.72
CA HIS A 329 24.83 -8.68 22.75
C HIS A 329 24.37 -8.14 24.13
N PRO A 330 25.04 -7.11 24.69
CA PRO A 330 24.73 -6.61 26.03
C PRO A 330 23.32 -5.98 26.16
N ASN A 331 22.81 -5.40 25.09
CA ASN A 331 21.46 -4.82 25.06
C ASN A 331 20.41 -5.93 24.84
N GLU A 332 19.85 -6.48 25.90
CA GLU A 332 18.73 -7.43 25.82
C GLU A 332 17.39 -6.72 25.56
N LEU A 333 16.54 -7.34 24.75
CA LEU A 333 15.24 -6.78 24.39
C LEU A 333 14.13 -7.33 25.30
N VAL A 334 13.92 -6.71 26.46
CA VAL A 334 12.88 -7.12 27.44
C VAL A 334 11.50 -6.60 27.04
N MET A 335 10.59 -7.50 26.63
CA MET A 335 9.31 -7.18 25.97
C MET A 335 8.16 -6.89 26.92
N THR A 336 8.30 -5.84 27.73
CA THR A 336 7.33 -5.45 28.77
C THR A 336 6.94 -3.97 28.77
N ARG A 337 7.43 -3.16 27.83
CA ARG A 337 6.97 -1.77 27.67
C ARG A 337 5.72 -1.77 26.80
N ILE A 338 4.58 -1.40 27.37
CA ILE A 338 3.30 -1.39 26.65
C ILE A 338 3.27 -0.25 25.63
N ALA A 339 3.08 -0.58 24.36
CA ALA A 339 2.78 0.40 23.31
C ALA A 339 1.27 0.53 23.07
N ALA A 340 0.57 -0.59 23.13
CA ALA A 340 -0.88 -0.67 23.06
C ALA A 340 -1.36 -1.90 23.82
N GLN A 341 -2.57 -1.86 24.35
CA GLN A 341 -3.15 -2.96 25.12
C GLN A 341 -4.66 -2.96 25.01
N ASN A 342 -5.27 -4.09 25.40
CA ASN A 342 -6.69 -4.35 25.17
C ASN A 342 -7.08 -4.13 23.71
N CYS A 343 -6.15 -4.41 22.80
CA CYS A 343 -6.36 -4.21 21.39
C CYS A 343 -7.31 -5.28 20.89
N GLN A 344 -8.27 -4.89 20.06
CA GLN A 344 -9.27 -5.80 19.50
C GLN A 344 -9.63 -5.36 18.08
N PHE A 345 -10.03 -6.30 17.24
CA PHE A 345 -10.66 -5.96 15.97
C PHE A 345 -12.01 -5.30 16.21
N GLU A 346 -12.31 -4.24 15.46
CA GLU A 346 -13.59 -3.51 15.50
C GLU A 346 -14.74 -4.30 14.85
N ASP A 347 -14.42 -5.35 14.08
CA ASP A 347 -15.44 -6.29 13.58
C ASP A 347 -16.03 -7.09 14.74
N ALA A 348 -17.36 -7.08 14.88
CA ALA A 348 -18.04 -7.74 15.99
C ALA A 348 -17.73 -9.25 16.08
N LEU A 349 -17.70 -9.95 14.93
CA LEU A 349 -17.42 -11.39 14.92
C LEU A 349 -15.95 -11.67 15.23
N LEU A 350 -15.01 -11.06 14.48
CA LEU A 350 -13.58 -11.29 14.72
C LEU A 350 -13.17 -10.85 16.12
N GLY A 351 -13.66 -9.70 16.57
CA GLY A 351 -13.45 -9.19 17.92
C GLY A 351 -13.96 -10.19 18.96
N ALA A 352 -15.17 -10.71 18.84
CA ALA A 352 -15.71 -11.67 19.81
C ALA A 352 -14.96 -13.02 19.83
N ARG A 353 -14.32 -13.43 18.72
CA ARG A 353 -13.63 -14.73 18.60
C ARG A 353 -12.15 -14.69 18.96
N GLN A 354 -11.51 -13.53 18.83
CA GLN A 354 -10.10 -13.36 19.16
C GLN A 354 -9.94 -12.76 20.57
N ALA A 355 -8.99 -13.28 21.34
CA ALA A 355 -8.64 -12.64 22.61
C ALA A 355 -8.08 -11.23 22.36
N PRO A 356 -8.38 -10.24 23.21
CA PRO A 356 -7.70 -8.95 23.15
C PRO A 356 -6.19 -9.16 23.24
N TRP A 357 -5.42 -8.37 22.50
CA TRP A 357 -3.96 -8.47 22.50
C TRP A 357 -3.28 -7.25 23.12
N ILE A 358 -2.01 -7.45 23.44
CA ILE A 358 -1.10 -6.43 23.95
C ILE A 358 0.09 -6.32 22.98
N GLU A 359 0.41 -5.10 22.58
CA GLU A 359 1.59 -4.75 21.79
C GLU A 359 2.68 -4.24 22.75
N CYS A 360 3.79 -4.98 22.83
CA CYS A 360 4.91 -4.68 23.71
C CYS A 360 6.16 -4.34 22.91
N LEU A 361 6.88 -3.33 23.39
CA LEU A 361 8.20 -2.93 22.95
C LEU A 361 9.27 -3.36 23.97
N PRO A 362 10.54 -3.41 23.55
CA PRO A 362 11.64 -3.61 24.47
C PRO A 362 11.78 -2.42 25.44
N ARG A 363 12.22 -2.72 26.68
CA ARG A 363 12.78 -1.74 27.60
C ARG A 363 14.25 -1.48 27.25
N GLY A 364 14.68 -0.22 27.29
CA GLY A 364 16.08 0.15 27.07
C GLY A 364 16.47 0.32 25.58
N PRO A 365 17.79 0.46 25.31
CA PRO A 365 18.31 0.61 23.95
C PRO A 365 18.19 -0.71 23.16
N VAL A 366 18.09 -0.60 21.83
CA VAL A 366 18.14 -1.75 20.93
C VAL A 366 19.60 -2.15 20.65
N PRO A 367 19.89 -3.43 20.36
CA PRO A 367 21.18 -3.82 19.81
C PRO A 367 21.46 -3.08 18.50
N ASN A 368 22.70 -2.63 18.34
CA ASN A 368 23.18 -2.03 17.10
C ASN A 368 24.50 -2.71 16.73
N ILE A 369 24.57 -3.25 15.52
CA ILE A 369 25.79 -3.86 14.98
C ILE A 369 26.06 -3.19 13.64
N ALA A 370 27.23 -2.56 13.52
CA ALA A 370 27.68 -1.90 12.28
C ALA A 370 26.66 -0.93 11.65
N GLY A 371 25.97 -0.14 12.48
CA GLY A 371 25.01 0.86 11.99
C GLY A 371 23.61 0.32 11.68
N ILE A 372 23.33 -0.94 12.02
CA ILE A 372 22.02 -1.58 11.87
C ILE A 372 21.42 -1.80 13.27
N ASP A 373 20.24 -1.25 13.49
CA ASP A 373 19.39 -1.48 14.65
C ASP A 373 18.61 -2.79 14.51
N TYR A 374 18.74 -3.66 15.51
CA TYR A 374 18.05 -4.95 15.59
C TYR A 374 16.86 -4.84 16.54
N ARG A 375 15.65 -4.80 15.97
CA ARG A 375 14.41 -4.49 16.67
C ARG A 375 13.57 -5.75 16.86
N CYS A 376 12.71 -5.71 17.86
CA CYS A 376 11.66 -6.70 18.01
C CYS A 376 10.45 -6.09 18.72
N GLU A 377 9.25 -6.46 18.29
CA GLU A 377 7.99 -6.17 18.96
C GLU A 377 7.32 -7.48 19.37
N ALA A 378 6.69 -7.51 20.54
CA ALA A 378 5.96 -8.68 21.01
C ALA A 378 4.45 -8.44 20.98
N ILE A 379 3.73 -9.45 20.51
CA ILE A 379 2.27 -9.49 20.48
C ILE A 379 1.83 -10.62 21.40
N ARG A 380 1.02 -10.30 22.41
CA ARG A 380 0.51 -11.27 23.39
C ARG A 380 -1.01 -11.33 23.25
N CYS A 381 -1.54 -12.47 22.83
CA CYS A 381 -2.96 -12.66 22.53
C CYS A 381 -3.44 -13.97 23.19
N GLY A 382 -4.02 -13.87 24.39
CA GLY A 382 -4.25 -15.05 25.23
C GLY A 382 -2.93 -15.77 25.56
N ASP A 383 -2.89 -17.08 25.37
CA ASP A 383 -1.67 -17.90 25.57
C ASP A 383 -0.71 -17.90 24.37
N TYR A 384 -1.13 -17.30 23.25
CA TYR A 384 -0.32 -17.16 22.05
C TYR A 384 0.57 -15.92 22.17
N VAL A 385 1.88 -16.12 22.01
CA VAL A 385 2.87 -15.04 21.98
C VAL A 385 3.62 -15.09 20.66
N GLN A 386 3.72 -13.95 20.01
CA GLN A 386 4.46 -13.77 18.79
C GLN A 386 5.51 -12.68 18.99
N PHE A 387 6.75 -12.96 18.59
CA PHE A 387 7.79 -11.95 18.45
C PHE A 387 7.99 -11.67 16.97
N GLN A 388 7.93 -10.39 16.59
CA GLN A 388 8.28 -9.94 15.25
C GLN A 388 9.58 -9.15 15.30
N PHE A 389 10.60 -9.69 14.68
CA PHE A 389 11.92 -9.09 14.54
C PHE A 389 11.95 -8.23 13.28
N GLY A 390 12.68 -7.13 13.37
CA GLY A 390 12.87 -6.18 12.29
C GLY A 390 14.24 -5.56 12.37
N TYR A 391 14.69 -5.05 11.23
CA TYR A 391 16.05 -4.57 11.09
C TYR A 391 16.02 -3.27 10.33
N ASP A 392 16.75 -2.26 10.79
CA ASP A 392 16.74 -0.94 10.17
C ASP A 392 18.09 -0.27 10.33
N TRP A 393 18.47 0.60 9.40
CA TRP A 393 19.63 1.45 9.62
C TRP A 393 19.38 2.39 10.81
N ASP A 394 20.42 2.64 11.58
CA ASP A 394 20.34 3.61 12.66
C ASP A 394 20.21 5.04 12.16
N ALA A 395 19.89 5.95 13.08
CA ALA A 395 19.68 7.35 12.74
C ALA A 395 20.96 8.07 12.28
N ALA A 396 22.16 7.53 12.55
CA ALA A 396 23.42 8.10 12.06
C ALA A 396 23.64 7.74 10.59
N THR A 397 23.28 6.52 10.20
CA THR A 397 23.40 5.97 8.85
C THR A 397 22.27 6.45 7.96
N MET A 398 21.03 6.47 8.46
CA MET A 398 19.85 6.91 7.72
C MET A 398 18.88 7.69 8.64
N PRO A 399 19.09 9.00 8.81
CA PRO A 399 18.32 9.82 9.75
C PRO A 399 16.80 9.83 9.51
N ALA A 400 16.38 9.68 8.25
CA ALA A 400 14.98 9.69 7.85
C ALA A 400 14.36 8.29 7.73
N ASN A 401 15.04 7.22 8.17
CA ASN A 401 14.60 5.84 7.98
C ASN A 401 13.12 5.59 8.39
N PRO A 402 12.29 4.94 7.57
CA PRO A 402 12.59 4.24 6.31
C PRO A 402 12.66 5.13 5.05
N PHE A 403 12.55 6.43 5.19
CA PHE A 403 12.60 7.38 4.10
C PHE A 403 14.05 7.82 3.79
N GLY A 404 14.26 8.35 2.60
CA GLY A 404 15.54 8.89 2.14
C GLY A 404 16.32 7.94 1.23
N ASP A 405 17.49 8.37 0.80
CA ASP A 405 18.31 7.64 -0.16
C ASP A 405 19.28 6.66 0.54
N PRO A 406 19.23 5.35 0.24
CA PRO A 406 20.14 4.37 0.78
C PRO A 406 21.49 4.31 0.04
N THR A 407 21.68 5.10 -1.04
CA THR A 407 22.85 4.97 -1.92
C THR A 407 24.16 5.02 -1.13
N GLY A 408 25.06 4.07 -1.41
CA GLY A 408 26.35 3.89 -0.73
C GLY A 408 26.29 3.16 0.62
N LYS A 409 25.18 2.48 0.97
CA LYS A 409 25.02 1.77 2.25
C LYS A 409 24.81 0.28 2.04
N HIS A 410 25.46 -0.56 2.86
CA HIS A 410 25.23 -2.01 2.84
C HIS A 410 23.87 -2.35 3.45
N SER A 411 23.08 -3.19 2.75
CA SER A 411 21.80 -3.66 3.28
C SER A 411 21.85 -5.07 3.87
N TYR A 412 22.90 -5.86 3.70
CA TYR A 412 22.94 -7.18 4.36
C TYR A 412 23.14 -7.01 5.85
N MET A 413 22.32 -7.70 6.63
CA MET A 413 22.52 -7.78 8.07
C MET A 413 23.78 -8.59 8.39
N ILE A 414 24.40 -8.26 9.50
CA ILE A 414 25.58 -8.95 10.02
C ILE A 414 25.19 -10.34 10.54
N PRO A 415 26.07 -11.37 10.47
CA PRO A 415 25.80 -12.69 11.01
C PRO A 415 25.26 -12.66 12.44
N HIS A 416 24.10 -13.27 12.68
CA HIS A 416 23.47 -13.27 14.01
C HIS A 416 22.55 -14.47 14.25
N THR A 417 22.18 -14.73 15.50
CA THR A 417 21.00 -15.53 15.87
C THR A 417 20.17 -14.80 16.90
N TRP A 418 18.91 -15.22 17.07
CA TRP A 418 18.08 -14.74 18.18
C TRP A 418 17.80 -15.85 19.17
N LEU A 419 17.93 -15.55 20.45
CA LEU A 419 17.41 -16.38 21.53
C LEU A 419 16.14 -15.75 22.05
N VAL A 420 15.08 -16.54 22.18
CA VAL A 420 13.88 -16.16 22.93
C VAL A 420 14.00 -16.81 24.30
N GLN A 421 13.91 -16.00 25.35
CA GLN A 421 14.08 -16.43 26.73
C GLN A 421 12.86 -16.09 27.58
N ASP A 422 12.63 -16.91 28.61
CA ASP A 422 11.67 -16.62 29.66
C ASP A 422 12.22 -15.63 30.71
N ALA A 423 11.42 -15.34 31.74
CA ALA A 423 11.78 -14.40 32.80
C ALA A 423 12.95 -14.92 33.67
N GLU A 424 13.17 -16.23 33.71
CA GLU A 424 14.27 -16.87 34.43
C GLU A 424 15.56 -16.96 33.60
N GLY A 425 15.54 -16.50 32.34
CA GLY A 425 16.68 -16.53 31.42
C GLY A 425 16.86 -17.87 30.69
N ARG A 426 15.91 -18.79 30.79
CA ARG A 426 15.96 -20.06 30.05
C ARG A 426 15.58 -19.82 28.59
N THR A 427 16.39 -20.34 27.66
CA THR A 427 16.10 -20.29 26.23
C THR A 427 14.95 -21.23 25.90
N ILE A 428 13.85 -20.66 25.40
CA ILE A 428 12.68 -21.40 24.93
C ILE A 428 12.68 -21.61 23.41
N ALA A 429 13.39 -20.76 22.66
CA ALA A 429 13.59 -20.93 21.23
C ALA A 429 14.88 -20.26 20.76
N THR A 430 15.46 -20.83 19.70
CA THR A 430 16.56 -20.24 18.94
C THR A 430 16.11 -20.03 17.51
N ILE A 431 16.21 -18.80 17.01
CA ILE A 431 15.95 -18.45 15.63
C ILE A 431 17.31 -18.41 14.92
N ALA A 432 17.49 -19.37 14.04
CA ALA A 432 18.71 -19.62 13.29
C ALA A 432 18.34 -20.17 11.91
N ARG A 433 19.35 -20.37 11.05
CA ARG A 433 19.13 -21.09 9.80
C ARG A 433 18.67 -22.54 10.08
N PRO A 434 18.01 -23.20 9.11
CA PRO A 434 17.55 -24.59 9.28
C PRO A 434 18.65 -25.60 9.66
N ASP A 435 19.92 -25.33 9.35
CA ASP A 435 21.06 -26.16 9.75
C ASP A 435 21.63 -25.85 11.14
N GLY A 436 21.07 -24.87 11.85
CA GLY A 436 21.54 -24.41 13.16
C GLY A 436 22.62 -23.32 13.10
N GLY A 437 23.12 -22.96 11.92
CA GLY A 437 24.08 -21.87 11.74
C GLY A 437 23.45 -20.47 11.87
N PRO A 438 24.28 -19.41 11.98
CA PRO A 438 23.78 -18.06 12.11
C PRO A 438 23.04 -17.58 10.87
N LEU A 439 21.99 -16.80 11.10
CA LEU A 439 21.35 -15.98 10.08
C LEU A 439 22.41 -15.08 9.45
N ASN A 440 22.44 -15.00 8.12
CA ASN A 440 23.45 -14.27 7.35
C ASN A 440 24.91 -14.68 7.63
N GLY A 441 25.16 -15.92 8.05
CA GLY A 441 26.50 -16.45 8.31
C GLY A 441 27.46 -16.30 7.12
N THR A 442 28.75 -16.03 7.41
CA THR A 442 29.81 -15.91 6.40
C THR A 442 30.25 -17.25 5.80
N ASP A 443 29.76 -18.36 6.36
CA ASP A 443 30.01 -19.72 5.91
C ASP A 443 29.17 -20.13 4.69
N ILE A 444 28.15 -19.34 4.34
CA ILE A 444 27.33 -19.52 3.13
C ILE A 444 27.38 -18.23 2.32
N PRO A 445 27.67 -18.30 1.00
CA PRO A 445 27.73 -17.11 0.16
C PRO A 445 26.36 -16.40 0.09
N ARG A 446 26.40 -15.06 0.02
CA ARG A 446 25.20 -14.20 -0.08
C ARG A 446 24.38 -14.51 -1.34
N MET A 447 25.07 -14.95 -2.40
CA MET A 447 24.50 -15.46 -3.65
C MET A 447 24.80 -16.95 -3.76
N PHE A 448 23.97 -17.70 -4.51
CA PHE A 448 24.24 -19.13 -4.70
C PHE A 448 25.42 -19.34 -5.66
N GLU A 449 26.45 -20.05 -5.19
CA GLU A 449 27.67 -20.37 -5.96
C GLU A 449 27.81 -21.87 -6.27
N GLY A 450 26.80 -22.67 -5.94
CA GLY A 450 26.81 -24.13 -6.10
C GLY A 450 26.51 -24.61 -7.53
N PRO A 451 26.47 -25.95 -7.74
CA PRO A 451 26.19 -26.52 -9.04
C PRO A 451 24.71 -26.37 -9.44
N PHE A 452 24.47 -26.45 -10.74
CA PHE A 452 23.14 -26.39 -11.34
C PHE A 452 22.75 -27.74 -11.98
N ASP A 453 21.47 -27.93 -12.23
CA ASP A 453 20.91 -29.17 -12.80
C ASP A 453 20.98 -29.29 -14.33
N GLY A 454 21.66 -28.35 -15.00
CA GLY A 454 21.74 -28.30 -16.46
C GLY A 454 20.55 -27.60 -17.12
N ARG A 455 19.52 -27.22 -16.34
CA ARG A 455 18.40 -26.36 -16.77
C ARG A 455 18.40 -24.98 -16.10
N GLY A 456 19.48 -24.68 -15.38
CA GLY A 456 19.68 -23.41 -14.69
C GLY A 456 19.08 -23.33 -13.28
N CYS A 457 18.60 -24.46 -12.73
CA CYS A 457 18.12 -24.51 -11.34
C CYS A 457 19.25 -24.87 -10.37
N ALA A 458 19.32 -24.11 -9.27
CA ALA A 458 20.29 -24.35 -8.21
C ALA A 458 20.07 -25.74 -7.59
N LYS A 459 21.14 -26.53 -7.46
CA LYS A 459 21.10 -27.78 -6.71
C LYS A 459 21.40 -27.49 -5.25
N THR A 460 20.36 -27.37 -4.44
CA THR A 460 20.48 -27.26 -2.99
C THR A 460 20.30 -28.62 -2.35
N ASP A 461 21.40 -29.33 -2.13
CA ASP A 461 21.43 -30.63 -1.46
C ASP A 461 22.21 -30.54 -0.14
N LYS A 462 22.42 -31.67 0.54
CA LYS A 462 23.18 -31.71 1.80
C LYS A 462 24.63 -31.24 1.67
N THR A 463 25.22 -31.33 0.48
CA THR A 463 26.60 -30.95 0.14
C THR A 463 26.72 -29.55 -0.47
N HIS A 464 25.63 -29.01 -1.04
CA HIS A 464 25.53 -27.70 -1.66
C HIS A 464 24.46 -26.85 -0.97
N ARG A 465 24.50 -26.81 0.37
CA ARG A 465 23.50 -26.10 1.16
C ARG A 465 23.56 -24.61 0.87
N TRP A 466 22.40 -24.03 0.71
CA TRP A 466 22.27 -22.59 0.56
C TRP A 466 20.97 -22.13 1.21
N TYR A 467 21.03 -21.01 1.93
CA TYR A 467 19.89 -20.39 2.60
C TYR A 467 19.86 -18.90 2.27
N PRO A 468 18.67 -18.29 2.16
CA PRO A 468 18.55 -16.86 1.91
C PRO A 468 19.21 -16.01 3.00
N HIS A 469 19.96 -15.01 2.55
CA HIS A 469 20.46 -13.93 3.40
C HIS A 469 19.40 -12.84 3.46
N GLY A 470 19.06 -12.40 4.68
CA GLY A 470 18.14 -11.29 4.88
C GLY A 470 18.82 -9.94 4.67
N THR A 471 18.04 -8.91 4.39
CA THR A 471 18.51 -7.52 4.32
C THR A 471 17.86 -6.66 5.40
N VAL A 472 18.44 -5.50 5.66
CA VAL A 472 17.82 -4.40 6.40
C VAL A 472 16.40 -4.19 5.84
N ARG A 473 15.43 -4.03 6.74
CA ARG A 473 13.97 -3.92 6.51
C ARG A 473 13.23 -5.22 6.17
N ALA A 474 13.89 -6.36 6.10
CA ALA A 474 13.21 -7.66 6.17
C ALA A 474 12.70 -7.91 7.59
N GLY A 475 11.73 -8.81 7.75
CA GLY A 475 11.22 -9.22 9.05
C GLY A 475 11.32 -10.73 9.26
N ILE A 476 11.28 -11.12 10.54
CA ILE A 476 11.11 -12.51 10.97
C ILE A 476 9.99 -12.55 12.00
N ILE A 477 9.10 -13.53 11.85
CA ILE A 477 8.11 -13.88 12.87
C ILE A 477 8.55 -15.16 13.58
N TRP A 478 8.49 -15.13 14.91
CA TRP A 478 8.51 -16.32 15.76
C TRP A 478 7.20 -16.40 16.54
N ARG A 479 6.73 -17.63 16.79
CA ARG A 479 5.50 -17.91 17.52
C ARG A 479 5.75 -18.92 18.63
N SER A 480 5.06 -18.77 19.75
CA SER A 480 5.08 -19.77 20.83
C SER A 480 4.41 -21.09 20.43
N ALA A 481 3.46 -21.03 19.50
CA ALA A 481 2.76 -22.16 18.88
C ALA A 481 2.09 -21.73 17.58
N ASP A 482 1.51 -22.66 16.82
CA ASP A 482 0.58 -22.31 15.74
C ASP A 482 -0.63 -21.52 16.31
N PRO A 483 -1.10 -20.47 15.62
CA PRO A 483 -2.30 -19.78 16.06
C PRO A 483 -3.53 -20.71 15.93
N PRO A 484 -4.47 -20.66 16.89
CA PRO A 484 -5.70 -21.44 16.80
C PRO A 484 -6.53 -21.03 15.57
N ALA A 485 -7.15 -21.98 14.89
CA ALA A 485 -8.08 -21.68 13.81
C ALA A 485 -9.40 -21.09 14.34
N HIS A 486 -10.10 -20.34 13.49
CA HIS A 486 -11.51 -20.03 13.68
C HIS A 486 -12.38 -21.27 13.38
N ALA A 487 -13.61 -21.29 13.90
CA ALA A 487 -14.55 -22.34 13.56
C ALA A 487 -14.99 -22.21 12.09
N GLN A 488 -15.28 -23.33 11.42
CA GLN A 488 -15.63 -23.34 9.99
C GLN A 488 -16.87 -22.50 9.67
N GLY A 489 -17.85 -22.43 10.59
CA GLY A 489 -19.01 -21.55 10.44
C GLY A 489 -18.66 -20.07 10.42
N ASP A 490 -17.71 -19.65 11.28
CA ASP A 490 -17.21 -18.27 11.31
C ASP A 490 -16.41 -17.97 10.02
N VAL A 491 -15.56 -18.90 9.56
CA VAL A 491 -14.84 -18.76 8.28
C VAL A 491 -15.80 -18.56 7.12
N ARG A 492 -16.86 -19.39 7.02
CA ARG A 492 -17.93 -19.27 6.00
C ARG A 492 -18.68 -17.95 6.05
N ALA A 493 -18.79 -17.33 7.22
CA ALA A 493 -19.43 -16.04 7.37
C ALA A 493 -18.56 -14.89 6.82
N MET A 494 -17.23 -15.03 6.87
CA MET A 494 -16.30 -13.94 6.57
C MET A 494 -15.55 -14.08 5.25
N VAL A 495 -15.29 -15.31 4.80
CA VAL A 495 -14.48 -15.61 3.62
C VAL A 495 -15.39 -16.11 2.48
N PRO A 496 -15.31 -15.52 1.28
CA PRO A 496 -16.01 -16.05 0.10
C PRO A 496 -15.53 -17.46 -0.22
N LEU A 497 -16.47 -18.41 -0.38
CA LEU A 497 -16.17 -19.78 -0.82
C LEU A 497 -16.64 -20.02 -2.26
N TYR A 498 -15.78 -20.70 -3.00
CA TYR A 498 -15.94 -20.97 -4.42
C TYR A 498 -16.00 -22.47 -4.68
N ASP A 499 -16.71 -22.86 -5.73
CA ASP A 499 -16.83 -24.26 -6.13
C ASP A 499 -15.45 -24.88 -6.42
N GLN A 500 -15.08 -25.91 -5.65
CA GLN A 500 -13.81 -26.64 -5.79
C GLN A 500 -13.96 -27.97 -6.55
N SER A 501 -15.10 -28.18 -7.24
CA SER A 501 -15.42 -29.43 -7.95
C SER A 501 -14.62 -29.71 -9.22
N VAL A 502 -13.71 -28.81 -9.64
CA VAL A 502 -12.75 -29.07 -10.71
C VAL A 502 -11.45 -29.61 -10.08
N PRO A 503 -11.25 -30.93 -10.02
CA PRO A 503 -10.16 -31.51 -9.24
C PRO A 503 -8.78 -31.33 -9.91
N PHE A 504 -8.74 -31.09 -11.22
CA PHE A 504 -7.53 -30.89 -12.03
C PHE A 504 -7.22 -29.42 -12.38
N GLY A 505 -7.97 -28.45 -11.82
CA GLY A 505 -7.71 -27.02 -12.12
C GLY A 505 -6.35 -26.57 -11.59
N SER A 506 -5.67 -25.61 -12.23
CA SER A 506 -4.33 -25.13 -11.83
C SER A 506 -3.23 -26.21 -11.89
N HIS A 507 -3.32 -27.11 -12.89
CA HIS A 507 -2.34 -28.16 -13.16
C HIS A 507 -1.27 -27.73 -14.16
N CYS A 508 -1.09 -26.43 -14.39
CA CYS A 508 0.04 -25.98 -15.18
C CYS A 508 1.36 -26.34 -14.50
N ASP A 509 2.27 -26.82 -15.34
CA ASP A 509 3.68 -27.03 -15.07
C ASP A 509 4.41 -25.77 -14.60
N PHE A 510 3.90 -24.59 -14.93
CA PHE A 510 4.43 -23.30 -14.51
C PHE A 510 3.32 -22.27 -14.71
N SER A 511 3.02 -21.40 -13.75
CA SER A 511 2.17 -20.26 -14.07
C SER A 511 3.05 -19.19 -14.70
N VAL A 512 2.95 -18.90 -16.00
CA VAL A 512 3.54 -17.66 -16.51
C VAL A 512 2.81 -17.08 -17.70
N ASN A 513 2.75 -15.75 -17.68
CA ASN A 513 2.81 -14.89 -18.84
C ASN A 513 4.31 -14.59 -19.11
N GLY A 514 5.01 -15.42 -19.91
CA GLY A 514 6.42 -15.20 -20.33
C GLY A 514 7.46 -16.28 -19.94
N PHE A 515 8.47 -16.51 -20.79
CA PHE A 515 9.39 -17.66 -20.83
C PHE A 515 10.70 -17.51 -20.04
N ASP A 516 11.05 -18.42 -19.11
CA ASP A 516 12.46 -18.60 -18.67
C ASP A 516 13.23 -19.41 -19.72
N LEU A 517 14.00 -18.72 -20.56
CA LEU A 517 14.74 -19.32 -21.66
C LEU A 517 15.74 -20.43 -21.22
N ARG A 518 16.12 -20.50 -19.94
CA ARG A 518 16.98 -21.58 -19.41
C ARG A 518 16.21 -22.89 -19.22
N ILE A 519 14.93 -22.80 -18.83
CA ILE A 519 14.04 -23.95 -18.66
C ILE A 519 13.47 -24.40 -20.02
N PHE A 520 13.22 -23.45 -20.94
CA PHE A 520 12.46 -23.73 -22.16
C PHE A 520 13.28 -23.91 -23.45
N ALA A 521 14.48 -23.34 -23.58
CA ALA A 521 15.09 -23.15 -24.91
C ALA A 521 16.54 -23.61 -25.10
N GLY A 522 17.17 -24.33 -24.16
CA GLY A 522 18.51 -24.89 -24.40
C GLY A 522 19.48 -23.91 -25.06
N GLY A 523 19.56 -22.66 -24.58
CA GLY A 523 20.51 -21.64 -25.02
C GLY A 523 20.35 -21.09 -26.44
N SER A 524 19.49 -20.08 -26.67
CA SER A 524 19.70 -18.89 -27.55
C SER A 524 18.45 -17.96 -27.58
N GLY A 525 18.66 -16.63 -27.69
CA GLY A 525 17.66 -15.53 -27.56
C GLY A 525 16.47 -15.56 -28.52
N ASN A 526 15.38 -14.80 -28.36
CA ASN A 526 15.24 -13.35 -28.15
C ASN A 526 13.93 -12.97 -27.42
N ASP A 527 13.95 -11.79 -26.78
CA ASP A 527 12.84 -10.95 -26.27
C ASP A 527 11.73 -11.58 -25.42
N GLY A 528 11.87 -11.47 -24.09
CA GLY A 528 10.74 -11.60 -23.17
C GLY A 528 11.16 -11.65 -21.69
N GLN A 529 10.51 -10.84 -20.85
CA GLN A 529 10.65 -10.95 -19.40
C GLN A 529 10.02 -12.27 -18.91
N ALA A 530 10.85 -13.14 -18.34
CA ALA A 530 10.47 -14.41 -17.73
C ALA A 530 10.05 -14.22 -16.27
N ASN A 531 8.85 -14.68 -15.87
CA ASN A 531 8.43 -14.68 -14.46
C ASN A 531 8.01 -16.09 -14.01
N GLY A 532 8.94 -17.04 -13.90
CA GLY A 532 8.60 -18.40 -13.40
C GLY A 532 7.97 -18.35 -12.00
N PHE A 533 6.82 -19.00 -11.81
CA PHE A 533 6.13 -19.07 -10.53
C PHE A 533 6.05 -20.51 -10.01
N ALA A 534 6.18 -20.64 -8.69
CA ALA A 534 6.06 -21.89 -7.97
C ALA A 534 4.58 -22.29 -7.78
N ASN A 535 4.26 -23.58 -7.96
CA ASN A 535 2.90 -24.11 -7.79
C ASN A 535 2.79 -24.81 -6.43
N CYS A 536 2.01 -24.24 -5.52
CA CYS A 536 1.82 -24.76 -4.16
C CYS A 536 1.26 -26.19 -4.10
N ARG A 537 0.78 -26.75 -5.22
CA ARG A 537 0.35 -28.15 -5.31
C ARG A 537 1.49 -29.16 -5.39
N VAL A 538 2.66 -28.75 -5.90
CA VAL A 538 3.82 -29.66 -6.05
C VAL A 538 5.10 -29.19 -5.39
N MET A 539 5.20 -27.93 -5.00
CA MET A 539 6.37 -27.47 -4.24
C MET A 539 6.64 -28.34 -3.02
N SER A 540 7.90 -28.69 -2.82
CA SER A 540 8.31 -29.38 -1.62
C SER A 540 8.04 -28.52 -0.37
N TRP A 541 7.73 -29.17 0.75
CA TRP A 541 7.52 -28.48 2.01
C TRP A 541 8.83 -27.89 2.56
N GLU A 542 9.89 -28.67 2.48
CA GLU A 542 11.28 -28.30 2.83
C GLU A 542 12.10 -28.05 1.56
N PRO A 543 13.29 -27.41 1.65
CA PRO A 543 14.22 -27.33 0.54
C PRO A 543 14.49 -28.70 -0.12
N SER A 544 14.50 -28.75 -1.45
CA SER A 544 14.62 -29.98 -2.24
C SER A 544 15.53 -29.79 -3.46
N ASP A 545 15.64 -30.81 -4.29
CA ASP A 545 16.33 -30.77 -5.58
C ASP A 545 15.50 -31.48 -6.67
N TYR A 546 15.88 -31.26 -7.93
CA TYR A 546 15.11 -31.79 -9.07
C TYR A 546 15.00 -33.34 -9.07
N PRO A 547 16.08 -34.12 -8.86
CA PRO A 547 15.97 -35.58 -8.74
C PRO A 547 15.04 -36.05 -7.61
N SER A 548 15.09 -35.38 -6.45
CA SER A 548 14.22 -35.70 -5.31
C SER A 548 12.77 -35.39 -5.63
N MET A 549 12.49 -34.24 -6.25
CA MET A 549 11.14 -33.89 -6.71
C MET A 549 10.61 -34.84 -7.79
N GLN A 550 11.45 -35.35 -8.70
CA GLN A 550 11.04 -36.40 -9.64
C GLN A 550 10.60 -37.68 -8.91
N SER A 551 11.35 -38.09 -7.88
CA SER A 551 11.00 -39.24 -7.04
C SER A 551 9.72 -39.01 -6.22
N GLU A 552 9.49 -37.80 -5.73
CA GLU A 552 8.25 -37.38 -5.05
C GLU A 552 7.07 -37.37 -6.02
N GLY A 553 7.26 -36.81 -7.23
CA GLY A 553 6.27 -36.81 -8.30
C GLY A 553 5.82 -38.23 -8.68
N GLY A 554 6.74 -39.19 -8.73
CA GLY A 554 6.42 -40.60 -8.97
C GLY A 554 5.56 -41.27 -7.87
N ARG A 555 5.47 -40.66 -6.68
CA ARG A 555 4.73 -41.18 -5.51
C ARG A 555 3.46 -40.38 -5.20
N THR A 556 3.16 -39.34 -5.99
CA THR A 556 1.96 -38.51 -5.82
C THR A 556 0.67 -39.32 -5.86
N ARG A 557 -0.36 -38.91 -5.11
CA ARG A 557 -1.72 -39.47 -5.22
C ARG A 557 -2.60 -38.71 -6.20
N ASP A 558 -2.08 -37.65 -6.81
CA ASP A 558 -2.79 -36.90 -7.84
C ASP A 558 -3.03 -37.78 -9.09
N PRO A 559 -4.29 -37.94 -9.56
CA PRO A 559 -4.57 -38.72 -10.77
C PRO A 559 -4.29 -37.95 -12.07
N TYR A 560 -4.03 -36.64 -12.03
CA TYR A 560 -3.90 -35.79 -13.23
C TYR A 560 -2.45 -35.33 -13.41
N ARG A 561 -1.60 -36.29 -13.80
CA ARG A 561 -0.16 -36.17 -13.60
C ARG A 561 0.59 -35.48 -14.74
N ALA A 562 0.06 -35.54 -15.96
CA ALA A 562 0.85 -35.30 -17.16
C ALA A 562 1.41 -33.88 -17.29
N SER A 563 0.68 -32.89 -16.80
CA SER A 563 1.10 -31.48 -16.83
C SER A 563 1.90 -31.10 -15.58
N LEU A 564 1.27 -31.15 -14.41
CA LEU A 564 1.83 -30.65 -13.15
C LEU A 564 3.09 -31.39 -12.67
N TYR A 565 3.28 -32.65 -13.07
CA TYR A 565 4.46 -33.45 -12.72
C TYR A 565 5.41 -33.65 -13.91
N SER A 566 5.27 -32.83 -14.95
CA SER A 566 6.20 -32.83 -16.07
C SER A 566 7.63 -32.48 -15.61
N SER A 567 8.61 -32.90 -16.40
CA SER A 567 10.02 -32.58 -16.13
C SER A 567 10.29 -31.07 -16.04
N ASN A 568 9.51 -30.24 -16.76
CA ASN A 568 9.63 -28.79 -16.72
C ASN A 568 9.03 -28.23 -15.41
N SER A 569 7.87 -28.77 -14.99
CA SER A 569 7.22 -28.36 -13.76
C SER A 569 8.05 -28.61 -12.52
N LEU A 570 8.54 -29.83 -12.39
CA LEU A 570 9.31 -30.23 -11.22
C LEU A 570 10.64 -29.48 -11.16
N ALA A 571 11.24 -29.14 -12.31
CA ALA A 571 12.44 -28.31 -12.36
C ALA A 571 12.17 -26.88 -11.85
N ALA A 572 11.04 -26.27 -12.25
CA ALA A 572 10.66 -24.93 -11.78
C ALA A 572 10.36 -24.88 -10.27
N ASN A 573 9.88 -25.98 -9.69
CA ASN A 573 9.52 -26.07 -8.27
C ASN A 573 10.65 -26.61 -7.37
N ALA A 574 11.68 -27.24 -7.93
CA ALA A 574 12.80 -27.86 -7.20
C ALA A 574 13.56 -26.92 -6.30
N ALA A 575 13.59 -25.65 -6.68
CA ALA A 575 14.37 -24.68 -5.97
C ALA A 575 13.55 -24.11 -4.79
N VAL A 576 12.23 -23.99 -4.89
CA VAL A 576 11.38 -23.25 -3.93
C VAL A 576 10.67 -24.17 -2.94
N TRP A 577 10.42 -23.70 -1.71
CA TRP A 577 9.71 -24.49 -0.69
C TRP A 577 8.67 -23.69 0.10
N LEU A 578 7.68 -24.39 0.65
CA LEU A 578 6.49 -23.80 1.28
C LEU A 578 6.65 -23.49 2.77
N ARG A 579 7.52 -24.21 3.48
CA ARG A 579 7.71 -23.98 4.92
C ARG A 579 8.26 -22.59 5.15
N TYR A 580 7.68 -21.88 6.12
CA TYR A 580 8.25 -20.63 6.57
C TYR A 580 9.56 -20.89 7.33
N THR A 581 10.65 -20.37 6.79
CA THR A 581 11.97 -20.31 7.43
C THR A 581 12.45 -18.85 7.39
N PRO A 582 13.32 -18.41 8.32
CA PRO A 582 13.82 -17.04 8.32
C PRO A 582 14.33 -16.63 6.93
N PHE A 583 13.80 -15.52 6.41
CA PHE A 583 14.11 -14.96 5.10
C PHE A 583 13.68 -15.79 3.88
N ASN A 584 12.86 -16.83 4.07
CA ASN A 584 12.18 -17.46 2.95
C ASN A 584 11.13 -16.48 2.40
N VAL A 585 11.50 -15.75 1.36
CA VAL A 585 10.59 -14.85 0.65
C VAL A 585 9.70 -15.70 -0.25
N GLN A 586 8.45 -15.91 0.16
CA GLN A 586 7.46 -16.66 -0.62
C GLN A 586 6.94 -15.90 -1.86
N GLY A 587 7.69 -14.91 -2.37
CA GLY A 587 7.22 -13.97 -3.38
C GLY A 587 8.20 -13.50 -4.46
N ARG A 588 9.44 -14.00 -4.52
CA ARG A 588 10.47 -13.84 -5.60
C ARG A 588 11.86 -13.78 -4.94
N SER A 589 12.83 -14.49 -5.52
CA SER A 589 14.21 -14.05 -5.72
C SER A 589 14.91 -15.15 -6.51
N PRO A 590 15.51 -14.85 -7.67
CA PRO A 590 16.45 -15.76 -8.35
C PRO A 590 17.94 -15.39 -8.16
N THR A 591 18.30 -14.37 -7.38
CA THR A 591 19.71 -13.94 -7.21
C THR A 591 20.37 -14.45 -5.94
N THR A 592 19.55 -14.67 -4.92
CA THR A 592 19.91 -15.31 -3.67
C THR A 592 19.16 -16.62 -3.65
N GLY A 593 19.55 -17.59 -4.48
CA GLY A 593 18.86 -18.88 -4.59
C GLY A 593 17.34 -18.76 -4.79
N PRO A 594 16.57 -19.79 -4.44
CA PRO A 594 15.19 -19.90 -4.93
C PRO A 594 14.11 -19.28 -4.04
N GLY A 595 13.33 -18.38 -4.63
CA GLY A 595 12.20 -17.73 -3.99
C GLY A 595 10.89 -17.79 -4.81
N GLY A 596 9.82 -18.24 -4.13
CA GLY A 596 8.53 -17.56 -4.10
C GLY A 596 7.39 -17.97 -5.04
N THR A 597 6.27 -18.35 -4.43
CA THR A 597 4.94 -18.58 -5.01
C THR A 597 4.19 -17.28 -5.30
N ARG A 598 4.20 -16.86 -6.56
CA ARG A 598 3.33 -15.78 -7.02
C ARG A 598 2.10 -16.35 -7.70
N ASP A 599 0.95 -16.07 -7.10
CA ASP A 599 -0.37 -16.50 -7.55
C ASP A 599 -1.13 -15.27 -8.09
N ASP A 600 -0.62 -14.68 -9.17
CA ASP A 600 -0.75 -13.25 -9.50
C ASP A 600 -2.11 -12.74 -9.95
N ARG A 601 -3.15 -13.56 -9.77
CA ARG A 601 -4.42 -13.38 -10.44
C ARG A 601 -5.60 -13.82 -9.59
N GLN A 602 -5.45 -13.78 -8.27
CA GLN A 602 -6.56 -14.00 -7.38
C GLN A 602 -6.58 -13.09 -6.17
N ILE A 603 -7.80 -12.75 -5.73
CA ILE A 603 -8.01 -11.99 -4.50
C ILE A 603 -7.73 -12.83 -3.24
N ILE A 604 -7.76 -14.17 -3.32
CA ILE A 604 -7.45 -15.10 -2.21
C ILE A 604 -6.50 -16.16 -2.78
N ALA A 605 -5.31 -16.32 -2.21
CA ALA A 605 -4.34 -17.30 -2.70
C ALA A 605 -4.88 -18.75 -2.64
N GLU A 606 -4.45 -19.61 -3.57
CA GLU A 606 -4.92 -21.01 -3.66
C GLU A 606 -4.87 -21.77 -2.33
N PRO A 607 -3.76 -21.80 -1.56
CA PRO A 607 -3.73 -22.55 -0.29
C PRO A 607 -4.73 -22.01 0.74
N VAL A 608 -4.99 -20.70 0.72
CA VAL A 608 -5.96 -20.02 1.59
C VAL A 608 -7.38 -20.42 1.20
N ALA A 609 -7.71 -20.40 -0.10
CA ALA A 609 -9.02 -20.79 -0.61
C ALA A 609 -9.32 -22.29 -0.40
N ARG A 610 -8.30 -23.15 -0.55
CA ARG A 610 -8.39 -24.59 -0.29
C ARG A 610 -8.69 -24.87 1.17
N TYR A 611 -7.93 -24.26 2.09
CA TYR A 611 -8.16 -24.40 3.52
C TYR A 611 -9.50 -23.81 3.98
N ALA A 612 -9.88 -22.63 3.46
CA ALA A 612 -11.15 -21.99 3.79
C ALA A 612 -12.35 -22.84 3.37
N SER A 613 -12.27 -23.55 2.24
CA SER A 613 -13.34 -24.43 1.75
C SER A 613 -13.48 -25.70 2.58
N ASP A 614 -12.35 -26.38 2.86
CA ASP A 614 -12.31 -27.63 3.61
C ASP A 614 -11.11 -27.67 4.57
N PRO A 615 -11.35 -27.55 5.90
CA PRO A 615 -10.29 -27.53 6.89
C PRO A 615 -9.62 -28.91 7.09
N ALA A 616 -10.24 -30.00 6.63
CA ALA A 616 -9.70 -31.35 6.71
C ALA A 616 -8.94 -31.77 5.44
N ALA A 617 -9.01 -30.96 4.38
CA ALA A 617 -8.38 -31.28 3.11
C ALA A 617 -6.85 -31.34 3.23
N THR A 618 -6.27 -32.31 2.54
CA THR A 618 -4.83 -32.48 2.38
C THR A 618 -4.44 -32.31 0.93
N ARG A 619 -3.19 -31.90 0.69
CA ARG A 619 -2.62 -31.79 -0.64
C ARG A 619 -2.38 -33.18 -1.22
N ALA A 620 -2.85 -33.43 -2.45
CA ALA A 620 -2.76 -34.75 -3.09
C ALA A 620 -1.31 -35.21 -3.30
N HIS A 621 -0.37 -34.27 -3.46
CA HIS A 621 1.04 -34.56 -3.71
C HIS A 621 1.73 -35.32 -2.57
N ASP A 622 1.58 -34.83 -1.33
CA ASP A 622 2.35 -35.30 -0.18
C ASP A 622 1.51 -35.53 1.09
N GLY A 623 0.18 -35.35 1.01
CA GLY A 623 -0.73 -35.49 2.15
C GLY A 623 -0.63 -34.37 3.18
N ARG A 624 0.10 -33.29 2.91
CA ARG A 624 0.22 -32.15 3.84
C ARG A 624 -1.14 -31.46 4.01
N PRO A 625 -1.58 -31.15 5.24
CA PRO A 625 -2.79 -30.38 5.45
C PRO A 625 -2.70 -28.99 4.83
N TRP A 626 -3.74 -28.56 4.11
CA TRP A 626 -3.81 -27.20 3.54
C TRP A 626 -3.73 -26.11 4.61
N ARG A 627 -4.16 -26.40 5.84
CA ARG A 627 -3.97 -25.51 7.00
C ARG A 627 -2.51 -25.10 7.19
N ALA A 628 -1.59 -26.07 7.18
CA ALA A 628 -0.16 -25.79 7.39
C ALA A 628 0.43 -24.99 6.24
N ILE A 629 0.04 -25.35 5.01
CA ILE A 629 0.45 -24.63 3.80
C ILE A 629 -0.04 -23.18 3.83
N ALA A 630 -1.31 -22.94 4.12
CA ALA A 630 -1.87 -21.61 4.19
C ALA A 630 -1.20 -20.75 5.28
N LEU A 631 -0.95 -21.33 6.46
CA LEU A 631 -0.29 -20.64 7.56
C LEU A 631 1.10 -20.15 7.15
N ASP A 632 1.96 -21.06 6.72
CA ASP A 632 3.35 -20.71 6.36
C ASP A 632 3.39 -19.79 5.13
N TYR A 633 2.46 -20.00 4.18
CA TYR A 633 2.32 -19.15 3.02
C TYR A 633 2.08 -17.68 3.37
N LEU A 634 1.11 -17.44 4.25
CA LEU A 634 0.77 -16.10 4.71
C LEU A 634 1.87 -15.50 5.62
N THR A 635 2.64 -16.35 6.30
CA THR A 635 3.77 -15.93 7.15
C THR A 635 4.96 -15.46 6.34
N GLY A 636 5.22 -16.12 5.20
CA GLY A 636 6.37 -15.85 4.32
C GLY A 636 6.49 -14.39 3.88
N TYR A 637 5.37 -13.67 3.83
CA TYR A 637 5.35 -12.24 3.53
C TYR A 637 6.09 -11.38 4.56
N ALA A 638 6.26 -11.83 5.80
CA ALA A 638 6.99 -11.08 6.83
C ALA A 638 8.44 -10.77 6.44
N SER A 639 9.05 -11.59 5.59
CA SER A 639 10.42 -11.43 5.10
C SER A 639 10.55 -10.46 3.92
N ASP A 640 9.45 -9.91 3.41
CA ASP A 640 9.51 -8.88 2.37
C ASP A 640 10.08 -7.55 2.89
N PRO A 641 10.90 -6.85 2.07
CA PRO A 641 11.57 -5.60 2.47
C PRO A 641 10.62 -4.40 2.67
N VAL A 642 9.32 -4.58 2.43
CA VAL A 642 8.29 -3.55 2.64
C VAL A 642 7.84 -3.45 4.10
N HIS A 643 8.24 -4.40 4.96
CA HIS A 643 7.99 -4.40 6.40
C HIS A 643 9.00 -3.54 7.21
N ALA A 644 9.37 -2.37 6.68
CA ALA A 644 10.30 -1.42 7.31
C ALA A 644 9.73 -0.70 8.55
N PHE A 645 10.58 -0.31 9.52
CA PHE A 645 10.13 0.32 10.77
C PHE A 645 10.35 1.84 10.74
N GLU A 646 9.26 2.61 10.84
CA GLU A 646 9.32 4.06 11.01
C GLU A 646 9.63 4.40 12.46
N ARG A 647 10.77 5.07 12.68
CA ARG A 647 11.28 5.38 14.03
C ARG A 647 11.32 4.16 14.93
N GLY A 648 11.60 3.02 14.32
CA GLY A 648 11.74 1.77 15.04
C GLY A 648 10.47 1.05 15.41
N ARG A 649 9.33 1.43 14.81
CA ARG A 649 8.07 0.69 14.91
C ARG A 649 7.49 0.37 13.56
N ASN A 650 6.83 -0.79 13.46
CA ASN A 650 6.11 -1.17 12.25
C ASN A 650 4.67 -0.62 12.28
N VAL A 651 4.57 0.71 12.15
CA VAL A 651 3.30 1.45 12.14
C VAL A 651 2.81 1.68 10.71
N PRO A 652 1.49 1.81 10.48
CA PRO A 652 0.99 2.11 9.15
C PRO A 652 1.36 3.53 8.70
N VAL A 653 1.79 3.66 7.44
CA VAL A 653 2.45 4.86 6.89
C VAL A 653 1.51 6.07 6.90
N PHE A 654 0.23 5.88 6.61
CA PHE A 654 -0.76 6.97 6.49
C PHE A 654 -1.67 7.08 7.72
N LYS A 655 -1.32 6.43 8.84
CA LYS A 655 -2.18 6.43 10.05
C LYS A 655 -2.33 7.85 10.59
N GLY A 656 -3.55 8.22 10.98
CA GLY A 656 -3.89 9.58 11.43
C GLY A 656 -3.91 10.67 10.35
N ASN A 657 -3.36 10.42 9.16
CA ASN A 657 -3.41 11.33 8.02
C ASN A 657 -3.49 10.55 6.69
N PRO A 658 -4.69 10.28 6.16
CA PRO A 658 -4.85 9.51 4.93
C PRO A 658 -4.24 10.20 3.70
N ASN A 659 -4.01 11.52 3.77
CA ASN A 659 -3.42 12.32 2.71
C ASN A 659 -1.95 12.68 3.00
N ARG A 660 -1.28 11.92 3.90
CA ARG A 660 0.14 12.10 4.18
C ARG A 660 0.92 12.11 2.87
N THR A 661 1.69 13.17 2.66
CA THR A 661 2.43 13.37 1.41
C THR A 661 3.71 12.57 1.41
N VAL A 662 3.58 11.27 1.12
CA VAL A 662 4.66 10.30 0.99
C VAL A 662 4.42 9.46 -0.26
N THR A 663 5.48 9.16 -0.99
CA THR A 663 5.41 8.27 -2.16
C THR A 663 6.75 7.58 -2.35
N LEU A 664 6.79 6.63 -3.29
CA LEU A 664 8.01 5.98 -3.69
C LEU A 664 8.97 6.96 -4.38
N ARG A 665 10.20 7.07 -3.86
CA ARG A 665 11.29 7.82 -4.52
C ARG A 665 11.64 7.17 -5.86
N ASN A 666 11.67 5.85 -5.83
CA ASN A 666 11.93 4.95 -6.93
C ASN A 666 10.97 3.78 -6.82
N HIS A 667 10.62 3.17 -7.94
CA HIS A 667 9.70 2.04 -7.96
C HIS A 667 10.07 1.04 -9.08
N TYR A 668 9.32 -0.06 -9.18
CA TYR A 668 9.65 -1.18 -10.06
C TYR A 668 9.93 -0.80 -11.53
N TYR A 669 9.18 0.15 -12.09
CA TYR A 669 9.34 0.58 -13.49
C TYR A 669 10.38 1.67 -13.71
N GLY A 670 11.04 2.17 -12.67
CA GLY A 670 12.02 3.24 -12.78
C GLY A 670 11.88 4.30 -11.69
N GLN A 671 12.30 5.52 -12.01
CA GLN A 671 12.25 6.64 -11.07
C GLN A 671 10.81 6.96 -10.69
N GLY A 672 10.58 7.15 -9.39
CA GLY A 672 9.33 7.69 -8.85
C GLY A 672 9.45 9.21 -8.74
N ASN A 673 8.94 9.79 -7.65
CA ASN A 673 9.10 11.23 -7.44
C ASN A 673 10.47 11.55 -6.79
N MET A 674 11.45 11.83 -7.63
CA MET A 674 12.81 12.20 -7.23
C MET A 674 12.92 13.59 -6.58
N GLY A 675 11.92 14.45 -6.81
CA GLY A 675 11.87 15.83 -6.31
C GLY A 675 11.37 15.96 -4.87
N LEU A 676 11.12 14.85 -4.16
CA LEU A 676 10.65 14.91 -2.77
C LEU A 676 11.79 15.02 -1.75
N PRO A 677 11.54 15.69 -0.61
CA PRO A 677 12.45 15.65 0.53
C PRO A 677 12.65 14.23 1.04
N ALA A 678 13.84 13.99 1.61
CA ALA A 678 14.21 12.67 2.13
C ALA A 678 13.21 12.11 3.15
N SER A 679 12.55 12.93 3.96
CA SER A 679 11.54 12.49 4.94
C SER A 679 10.18 12.10 4.36
N GLN A 680 9.97 12.32 3.06
CA GLN A 680 8.73 12.02 2.34
C GLN A 680 8.92 10.98 1.22
N ALA A 681 10.17 10.77 0.83
CA ALA A 681 10.55 9.86 -0.23
C ALA A 681 10.78 8.45 0.36
N TRP A 682 9.78 7.58 0.25
CA TRP A 682 9.92 6.18 0.65
C TRP A 682 10.83 5.47 -0.35
N TYR A 683 11.95 4.96 0.12
CA TYR A 683 12.80 4.16 -0.75
C TYR A 683 12.43 2.69 -0.60
N ALA A 684 11.95 2.16 -1.71
CA ALA A 684 12.03 0.76 -2.02
C ALA A 684 12.37 0.76 -3.51
N GLN A 685 13.57 0.36 -3.92
CA GLN A 685 13.82 -0.03 -5.30
C GLN A 685 14.69 -1.28 -5.33
N GLY A 686 14.17 -2.35 -5.90
CA GLY A 686 14.92 -3.53 -6.31
C GLY A 686 15.24 -3.45 -7.81
N GLY A 687 16.16 -4.25 -8.30
CA GLY A 687 16.45 -4.32 -9.74
C GLY A 687 15.38 -5.12 -10.50
N ARG A 688 15.22 -4.88 -11.81
CA ARG A 688 14.36 -5.74 -12.65
C ARG A 688 15.06 -7.10 -12.83
N LEU A 689 14.28 -8.17 -12.79
CA LEU A 689 14.77 -9.55 -13.01
C LEU A 689 15.48 -9.72 -14.37
N SER A 690 15.04 -8.99 -15.40
CA SER A 690 15.70 -8.96 -16.71
C SER A 690 17.07 -8.29 -16.68
N ASP A 691 17.21 -7.24 -15.87
CA ASP A 691 18.43 -6.45 -15.80
C ASP A 691 19.51 -7.25 -15.06
N TRP A 692 19.11 -8.09 -14.10
CA TRP A 692 19.94 -9.05 -13.39
C TRP A 692 20.61 -10.10 -14.29
N GLN A 693 20.18 -10.27 -15.54
CA GLN A 693 20.59 -11.37 -16.43
C GLN A 693 21.56 -10.97 -17.56
N THR A 694 22.02 -9.73 -17.62
CA THR A 694 22.80 -9.28 -18.78
C THR A 694 24.25 -9.81 -18.78
N GLY A 695 24.48 -10.85 -19.60
CA GLY A 695 25.80 -11.30 -20.05
C GLY A 695 26.11 -12.79 -19.81
N THR A 696 25.33 -13.71 -20.39
CA THR A 696 25.66 -15.15 -20.62
C THR A 696 25.70 -16.16 -19.46
N SER A 697 25.36 -15.83 -18.21
CA SER A 697 25.50 -16.79 -17.09
C SER A 697 24.18 -17.37 -16.54
N PRO A 698 24.18 -18.63 -16.05
CA PRO A 698 23.11 -19.15 -15.22
C PRO A 698 22.91 -18.46 -13.85
N LEU A 699 23.79 -17.58 -13.34
CA LEU A 699 23.47 -16.68 -12.20
C LEU A 699 24.38 -15.41 -12.01
N ARG A 700 25.16 -14.93 -12.99
CA ARG A 700 25.90 -13.64 -12.81
C ARG A 700 24.92 -12.46 -12.79
N VAL A 701 24.60 -12.04 -11.57
CA VAL A 701 23.65 -10.97 -11.25
C VAL A 701 24.24 -9.62 -11.63
N ALA A 702 23.56 -8.85 -12.47
CA ALA A 702 23.88 -7.43 -12.61
C ALA A 702 23.44 -6.68 -11.35
N VAL A 703 24.21 -5.67 -10.95
CA VAL A 703 23.84 -4.79 -9.83
C VAL A 703 22.46 -4.20 -10.13
N PRO A 704 21.49 -4.27 -9.19
CA PRO A 704 20.29 -3.45 -9.30
C PRO A 704 20.67 -2.01 -9.63
N TYR A 705 19.83 -1.28 -10.38
CA TYR A 705 20.00 0.16 -10.60
C TYR A 705 20.18 0.97 -9.28
N ALA A 706 19.89 0.33 -8.15
CA ALA A 706 19.92 0.80 -6.78
C ALA A 706 20.78 -0.11 -5.87
N GLY A 707 22.00 -0.46 -6.26
CA GLY A 707 22.97 -1.15 -5.38
C GLY A 707 24.41 -0.80 -5.79
N ASP A 708 25.38 -1.04 -4.90
CA ASP A 708 26.79 -0.86 -5.27
C ASP A 708 27.34 -2.12 -5.98
N ALA A 709 26.91 -3.30 -5.54
CA ALA A 709 27.30 -4.60 -6.08
C ALA A 709 26.21 -5.67 -5.81
N PRO A 710 26.22 -6.82 -6.50
CA PRO A 710 25.18 -7.84 -6.33
C PRO A 710 25.17 -8.49 -4.93
N ASP A 711 26.31 -8.52 -4.26
CA ASP A 711 26.52 -8.96 -2.88
C ASP A 711 26.38 -7.81 -1.85
N ALA A 712 25.96 -6.63 -2.30
CA ALA A 712 25.66 -5.45 -1.49
C ALA A 712 24.50 -4.62 -2.09
N PRO A 713 23.29 -5.20 -2.25
CA PRO A 713 22.12 -4.43 -2.65
C PRO A 713 21.78 -3.38 -1.58
N TYR A 714 21.02 -2.34 -1.94
CA TYR A 714 20.46 -1.41 -0.94
C TYR A 714 19.16 -1.92 -0.32
N PHE A 715 18.41 -2.74 -1.04
CA PHE A 715 17.14 -3.31 -0.60
C PHE A 715 17.00 -4.75 -1.07
N GLY A 716 16.20 -5.54 -0.35
CA GLY A 716 15.78 -6.86 -0.81
C GLY A 716 15.21 -6.81 -2.23
N GLY A 717 15.42 -7.89 -2.99
CA GLY A 717 15.12 -7.95 -4.43
C GLY A 717 13.65 -7.96 -4.85
N SER A 718 12.71 -7.87 -3.90
CA SER A 718 11.29 -8.09 -4.15
C SER A 718 10.52 -6.79 -4.07
N GLN A 719 10.04 -6.33 -5.23
CA GLN A 719 9.06 -5.27 -5.33
C GLN A 719 7.84 -5.74 -6.08
N ILE A 720 6.69 -5.30 -5.60
CA ILE A 720 5.40 -5.50 -6.22
C ILE A 720 4.92 -4.13 -6.66
N ASP A 721 4.66 -3.96 -7.96
CA ASP A 721 4.00 -2.74 -8.44
C ASP A 721 2.50 -2.74 -8.12
N LYS A 722 1.87 -1.59 -8.27
CA LYS A 722 0.44 -1.42 -7.98
C LYS A 722 -0.44 -2.42 -8.75
N SER A 723 -0.12 -2.67 -10.02
CA SER A 723 -0.86 -3.60 -10.88
C SER A 723 -0.72 -5.07 -10.49
N HIS A 724 0.31 -5.37 -9.71
CA HIS A 724 0.64 -6.69 -9.23
C HIS A 724 0.46 -6.85 -7.71
N ALA A 725 -0.17 -5.87 -7.04
CA ALA A 725 -0.37 -5.85 -5.58
C ALA A 725 -1.47 -6.83 -5.09
N HIS A 726 -1.45 -8.07 -5.54
CA HIS A 726 -2.45 -9.11 -5.27
C HIS A 726 -2.08 -10.01 -4.07
N GLN A 727 -1.10 -9.63 -3.24
CA GLN A 727 -0.73 -10.35 -2.02
C GLN A 727 -1.58 -9.86 -0.86
N PHE A 728 -2.43 -10.72 -0.32
CA PHE A 728 -3.40 -10.37 0.71
C PHE A 728 -3.18 -11.16 2.00
N PRO A 729 -2.10 -10.91 2.78
CA PRO A 729 -1.86 -11.62 4.04
C PRO A 729 -3.06 -11.56 4.98
N GLY A 730 -3.82 -10.45 4.95
CA GLY A 730 -4.96 -10.18 5.82
C GLY A 730 -6.03 -11.28 5.88
N TRP A 731 -6.14 -12.13 4.86
CA TRP A 731 -7.00 -13.33 4.92
C TRP A 731 -6.67 -14.25 6.09
N GLY A 732 -5.40 -14.31 6.51
CA GLY A 732 -4.98 -15.13 7.63
C GLY A 732 -5.69 -14.79 8.95
N SER A 733 -6.02 -13.51 9.20
CA SER A 733 -6.76 -13.12 10.42
C SER A 733 -8.24 -13.52 10.38
N LEU A 734 -8.77 -13.86 9.20
CA LEU A 734 -10.11 -14.43 9.03
C LEU A 734 -10.10 -15.96 9.18
N LEU A 735 -8.93 -16.60 9.10
CA LEU A 735 -8.74 -18.05 9.22
C LEU A 735 -8.21 -18.48 10.60
N PHE A 736 -7.35 -17.65 11.19
CA PHE A 736 -6.66 -17.91 12.44
C PHE A 736 -6.94 -16.79 13.45
N ARG A 737 -7.06 -17.16 14.72
CA ARG A 737 -7.30 -16.26 15.86
C ARG A 737 -6.01 -15.54 16.27
N THR A 738 -5.45 -14.74 15.36
CA THR A 738 -4.26 -13.91 15.58
C THR A 738 -4.32 -12.60 14.78
N PRO A 739 -3.84 -11.47 15.34
CA PRO A 739 -3.74 -10.20 14.61
C PRO A 739 -2.53 -10.14 13.67
N GLU A 740 -1.65 -11.15 13.70
CA GLU A 740 -0.43 -11.23 12.90
C GLU A 740 -0.63 -10.80 11.43
N PHE A 741 -1.60 -11.43 10.79
CA PHE A 741 -1.83 -11.31 9.36
C PHE A 741 -2.44 -9.97 8.98
N ALA A 742 -3.17 -9.33 9.89
CA ALA A 742 -3.62 -7.94 9.74
C ALA A 742 -2.42 -6.97 9.77
N PHE A 743 -1.44 -7.20 10.65
CA PHE A 743 -0.21 -6.39 10.68
C PHE A 743 0.58 -6.54 9.38
N LEU A 744 0.67 -7.76 8.85
CA LEU A 744 1.31 -8.00 7.56
C LEU A 744 0.54 -7.33 6.42
N GLY A 745 -0.78 -7.56 6.33
CA GLY A 745 -1.64 -7.04 5.26
C GLY A 745 -1.64 -5.51 5.17
N THR A 746 -1.62 -4.82 6.31
CA THR A 746 -1.59 -3.35 6.34
C THR A 746 -0.36 -2.78 5.62
N ARG A 747 0.77 -3.47 5.63
CA ARG A 747 2.01 -3.04 4.97
C ARG A 747 1.97 -3.21 3.45
N PHE A 748 1.29 -4.23 2.95
CA PHE A 748 1.03 -4.36 1.52
C PHE A 748 0.03 -3.31 1.02
N TRP A 749 -0.94 -2.95 1.86
CA TRP A 749 -1.82 -1.82 1.55
C TRP A 749 -1.05 -0.50 1.48
N ASP A 750 -0.17 -0.21 2.45
CA ASP A 750 0.69 0.98 2.42
C ASP A 750 1.59 1.00 1.18
N GLN A 751 2.19 -0.13 0.81
CA GLN A 751 2.97 -0.26 -0.42
C GLN A 751 2.15 0.15 -1.66
N ASN A 752 0.91 -0.34 -1.77
CA ASN A 752 0.01 0.02 -2.87
C ASN A 752 -0.24 1.54 -2.92
N ARG A 753 -0.51 2.15 -1.76
CA ARG A 753 -0.76 3.59 -1.62
C ARG A 753 0.46 4.47 -1.87
N LEU A 754 1.67 3.95 -1.61
CA LEU A 754 2.92 4.63 -1.92
C LEU A 754 3.19 4.75 -3.42
N TYR A 755 2.65 3.85 -4.26
CA TYR A 755 2.66 3.99 -5.73
C TYR A 755 1.73 5.12 -6.18
N SER A 756 0.47 5.02 -5.77
CA SER A 756 -0.50 6.10 -5.89
C SER A 756 -1.59 5.93 -4.83
N ASN A 757 -1.93 7.03 -4.15
CA ASN A 757 -2.83 7.04 -3.00
C ASN A 757 -4.29 7.21 -3.44
N ASP A 758 -4.75 6.34 -4.34
CA ASP A 758 -6.07 6.32 -4.96
C ASP A 758 -6.59 4.88 -5.14
N ILE A 759 -7.92 4.71 -5.22
CA ILE A 759 -8.57 3.44 -5.59
C ILE A 759 -9.31 3.60 -6.92
N LEU A 760 -10.04 4.71 -7.08
CA LEU A 760 -10.82 5.03 -8.26
C LEU A 760 -10.30 6.26 -8.98
N THR A 761 -9.98 6.06 -10.25
CA THR A 761 -9.73 7.08 -11.27
C THR A 761 -10.27 6.56 -12.60
N ILE A 762 -10.31 7.39 -13.64
CA ILE A 762 -10.71 6.94 -14.99
C ILE A 762 -9.82 5.80 -15.53
N GLY A 763 -8.56 5.70 -15.10
CA GLY A 763 -7.70 4.58 -15.45
C GLY A 763 -7.91 3.34 -14.58
N GLN A 764 -8.37 3.51 -13.34
CA GLN A 764 -8.41 2.44 -12.34
C GLN A 764 -9.75 1.70 -12.25
N TRP A 765 -10.87 2.35 -12.54
CA TRP A 765 -12.23 1.79 -12.38
C TRP A 765 -12.49 0.52 -13.22
N SER A 766 -11.71 0.31 -14.29
CA SER A 766 -11.79 -0.86 -15.17
C SER A 766 -10.49 -1.69 -15.20
N SER A 767 -9.53 -1.38 -14.32
CA SER A 767 -8.22 -2.06 -14.25
C SER A 767 -8.06 -2.90 -12.99
N ARG A 768 -7.15 -3.88 -13.02
CA ARG A 768 -6.84 -4.70 -11.83
C ARG A 768 -6.24 -3.88 -10.68
N ASP A 769 -5.51 -2.81 -10.97
CA ASP A 769 -4.83 -1.95 -9.99
C ASP A 769 -5.82 -1.36 -8.99
N GLY A 770 -6.96 -0.86 -9.51
CA GLY A 770 -8.07 -0.37 -8.70
C GLY A 770 -8.73 -1.50 -7.91
N ALA A 771 -8.96 -2.67 -8.52
CA ALA A 771 -9.54 -3.83 -7.85
C ALA A 771 -8.68 -4.30 -6.67
N TRP A 772 -7.35 -4.36 -6.82
CA TRP A 772 -6.43 -4.74 -5.75
C TRP A 772 -6.39 -3.69 -4.64
N ALA A 773 -6.34 -2.40 -4.98
CA ALA A 773 -6.38 -1.31 -3.99
C ALA A 773 -7.68 -1.34 -3.17
N PHE A 774 -8.81 -1.61 -3.83
CA PHE A 774 -10.11 -1.79 -3.17
C PHE A 774 -10.13 -3.02 -2.25
N MET A 775 -9.60 -4.16 -2.70
CA MET A 775 -9.52 -5.38 -1.91
C MET A 775 -8.63 -5.23 -0.67
N HIS A 776 -7.49 -4.53 -0.79
CA HIS A 776 -6.64 -4.19 0.36
C HIS A 776 -7.38 -3.34 1.39
N ALA A 777 -8.09 -2.31 0.94
CA ALA A 777 -8.90 -1.46 1.82
C ALA A 777 -10.00 -2.27 2.54
N ALA A 778 -10.67 -3.19 1.83
CA ALA A 778 -11.72 -4.03 2.40
C ALA A 778 -11.17 -4.98 3.48
N LEU A 779 -10.02 -5.62 3.27
CA LEU A 779 -9.36 -6.48 4.27
C LEU A 779 -8.83 -5.67 5.46
N ALA A 780 -8.20 -4.52 5.20
CA ALA A 780 -7.76 -3.61 6.25
C ALA A 780 -8.95 -3.17 7.10
N TRP A 781 -10.11 -2.90 6.49
CA TRP A 781 -11.32 -2.51 7.21
C TRP A 781 -11.88 -3.68 8.02
N LYS A 782 -11.91 -4.89 7.44
CA LYS A 782 -12.38 -6.08 8.15
C LYS A 782 -11.54 -6.36 9.40
N THR A 783 -10.24 -6.07 9.35
CA THR A 783 -9.28 -6.29 10.42
C THR A 783 -8.83 -5.01 11.14
N GLY A 784 -9.61 -3.92 11.03
CA GLY A 784 -9.27 -2.63 11.63
C GLY A 784 -9.30 -2.64 13.16
N SER A 785 -8.45 -1.83 13.79
CA SER A 785 -8.41 -1.65 15.23
C SER A 785 -7.97 -0.24 15.63
N ALA A 786 -8.90 0.55 16.18
CA ALA A 786 -8.63 1.88 16.73
C ALA A 786 -7.67 1.88 17.94
N SER A 787 -7.67 0.80 18.71
CA SER A 787 -6.80 0.61 19.88
C SER A 787 -5.38 0.18 19.53
N SER A 788 -5.16 -0.35 18.32
CA SER A 788 -3.85 -0.82 17.87
C SER A 788 -3.01 0.34 17.34
N THR A 789 -1.71 0.32 17.63
CA THR A 789 -0.76 1.25 17.02
C THR A 789 -0.24 0.75 15.68
N ARG A 790 -0.46 -0.53 15.36
CA ARG A 790 0.04 -1.22 14.17
C ARG A 790 -1.01 -1.43 13.07
N LEU A 791 -2.26 -1.08 13.33
CA LEU A 791 -3.38 -1.19 12.39
C LEU A 791 -4.08 0.16 12.24
N TYR A 792 -4.72 0.35 11.08
CA TYR A 792 -5.69 1.43 10.91
C TYR A 792 -6.99 1.09 11.65
N SER A 793 -7.72 2.11 12.11
CA SER A 793 -9.11 1.94 12.53
C SER A 793 -10.05 1.83 11.33
N ARG A 794 -11.25 1.26 11.53
CA ARG A 794 -12.27 1.22 10.48
C ARG A 794 -12.65 2.62 9.98
N SER A 795 -12.73 3.59 10.88
CA SER A 795 -13.07 4.97 10.54
C SER A 795 -11.97 5.66 9.73
N GLU A 796 -10.68 5.43 10.05
CA GLU A 796 -9.56 5.94 9.25
C GLU A 796 -9.61 5.39 7.81
N ILE A 797 -9.96 4.11 7.65
CA ILE A 797 -10.04 3.47 6.33
C ILE A 797 -11.23 4.01 5.55
N LEU A 798 -12.42 4.06 6.15
CA LEU A 798 -13.62 4.60 5.50
C LEU A 798 -13.46 6.07 5.13
N ALA A 799 -12.78 6.88 5.95
CA ALA A 799 -12.51 8.28 5.63
C ALA A 799 -11.68 8.44 4.34
N PHE A 800 -10.67 7.59 4.14
CA PHE A 800 -9.89 7.57 2.90
C PHE A 800 -10.74 7.15 1.70
N VAL A 801 -11.44 6.00 1.82
CA VAL A 801 -12.17 5.42 0.69
C VAL A 801 -13.38 6.26 0.31
N ALA A 802 -14.11 6.82 1.28
CA ALA A 802 -15.24 7.70 1.02
C ALA A 802 -14.79 8.96 0.27
N ALA A 803 -13.70 9.61 0.70
CA ALA A 803 -13.17 10.78 0.01
C ALA A 803 -12.75 10.47 -1.43
N ASP A 804 -12.11 9.32 -1.67
CA ASP A 804 -11.72 8.86 -3.01
C ASP A 804 -12.94 8.65 -3.92
N PHE A 805 -14.00 8.02 -3.39
CA PHE A 805 -15.25 7.75 -4.12
C PHE A 805 -16.07 9.02 -4.37
N GLU A 806 -16.13 9.94 -3.41
CA GLU A 806 -16.78 11.24 -3.57
C GLU A 806 -16.07 12.10 -4.61
N ARG A 807 -14.73 12.07 -4.63
CA ARG A 807 -13.95 12.73 -5.69
C ARG A 807 -14.25 12.13 -7.06
N PHE A 808 -14.24 10.80 -7.20
CA PHE A 808 -14.61 10.15 -8.46
C PHE A 808 -16.05 10.50 -8.89
N HIS A 809 -16.97 10.56 -7.93
CA HIS A 809 -18.34 10.98 -8.20
C HIS A 809 -18.38 12.39 -8.81
N ASP A 810 -17.69 13.34 -8.19
CA ASP A 810 -17.73 14.76 -8.56
C ASP A 810 -16.92 15.08 -9.82
N GLU A 811 -15.85 14.33 -10.11
CA GLU A 811 -14.99 14.54 -11.28
C GLU A 811 -15.48 13.79 -12.53
N HIS A 812 -16.12 12.62 -12.36
CA HIS A 812 -16.42 11.72 -13.49
C HIS A 812 -17.88 11.26 -13.56
N TYR A 813 -18.54 11.01 -12.44
CA TYR A 813 -19.90 10.45 -12.47
C TYR A 813 -20.95 11.52 -12.76
N ALA A 814 -21.03 12.57 -11.94
CA ALA A 814 -22.08 13.58 -11.97
C ALA A 814 -21.77 14.78 -12.89
N THR A 815 -20.59 14.81 -13.52
CA THR A 815 -20.19 15.89 -14.43
C THR A 815 -21.00 15.87 -15.74
N THR A 816 -20.99 16.99 -16.46
CA THR A 816 -21.62 17.10 -17.79
C THR A 816 -20.56 17.54 -18.81
N PRO A 817 -20.08 16.65 -19.69
CA PRO A 817 -20.42 15.23 -19.78
C PRO A 817 -19.76 14.39 -18.66
N GLY A 818 -20.39 13.27 -18.30
CA GLY A 818 -19.97 12.34 -17.24
C GLY A 818 -20.74 11.01 -17.33
N PHE A 819 -20.49 10.04 -16.44
CA PHE A 819 -21.16 8.72 -16.50
C PHE A 819 -22.69 8.79 -16.32
N ALA A 820 -23.19 9.73 -15.51
CA ALA A 820 -24.63 9.98 -15.36
C ALA A 820 -25.22 10.82 -16.51
N HIS A 821 -24.37 11.54 -17.24
CA HIS A 821 -24.72 12.42 -18.34
C HIS A 821 -23.84 12.12 -19.57
N PRO A 822 -23.98 10.93 -20.17
CA PRO A 822 -23.12 10.52 -21.28
C PRO A 822 -23.28 11.49 -22.46
N PRO A 823 -22.18 11.86 -23.13
CA PRO A 823 -22.22 12.77 -24.26
C PRO A 823 -22.90 12.11 -25.47
N THR A 824 -23.53 12.92 -26.33
CA THR A 824 -24.09 12.47 -27.61
C THR A 824 -23.06 12.46 -28.74
N ASN A 825 -21.95 13.18 -28.59
CA ASN A 825 -20.84 13.17 -29.54
C ASN A 825 -19.49 13.05 -28.83
N ILE A 826 -18.61 12.19 -29.35
CA ILE A 826 -17.31 11.83 -28.77
C ILE A 826 -16.12 12.40 -29.57
N LEU A 827 -16.40 13.26 -30.56
CA LEU A 827 -15.40 14.09 -31.23
C LEU A 827 -15.48 15.54 -30.71
N ILE A 828 -14.33 16.15 -30.44
CA ILE A 828 -14.17 17.59 -30.16
C ILE A 828 -13.31 18.17 -31.27
N ASP A 829 -13.81 19.18 -31.99
CA ASP A 829 -13.12 19.81 -33.10
C ASP A 829 -12.59 18.78 -34.14
N GLY A 830 -13.38 17.72 -34.36
CA GLY A 830 -13.06 16.61 -35.27
C GLY A 830 -12.04 15.61 -34.72
N ARG A 831 -11.64 15.69 -33.45
CA ARG A 831 -10.67 14.79 -32.80
C ARG A 831 -11.35 13.91 -31.75
N PHE A 832 -10.92 12.67 -31.66
CA PHE A 832 -11.41 11.72 -30.67
C PHE A 832 -11.08 12.16 -29.24
N ASP A 833 -12.10 12.15 -28.38
CA ASP A 833 -11.96 12.33 -26.95
C ASP A 833 -12.24 10.99 -26.23
N GLY A 834 -11.16 10.36 -25.76
CA GLY A 834 -11.24 9.06 -25.10
C GLY A 834 -12.05 9.08 -23.80
N LEU A 835 -12.05 10.19 -23.07
CA LEU A 835 -12.80 10.32 -21.82
C LEU A 835 -14.31 10.37 -22.11
N LYS A 836 -14.73 11.17 -23.08
CA LYS A 836 -16.12 11.23 -23.53
C LYS A 836 -16.60 9.91 -24.11
N ALA A 837 -15.74 9.24 -24.88
CA ALA A 837 -16.01 7.92 -25.42
C ALA A 837 -16.24 6.89 -24.30
N ILE A 838 -15.40 6.89 -23.26
CA ILE A 838 -15.58 6.04 -22.07
C ILE A 838 -16.93 6.31 -21.39
N TYR A 839 -17.30 7.57 -21.15
CA TYR A 839 -18.58 7.92 -20.53
C TYR A 839 -19.78 7.40 -21.34
N ALA A 840 -19.75 7.60 -22.66
CA ALA A 840 -20.82 7.16 -23.56
C ALA A 840 -20.93 5.63 -23.64
N ALA A 841 -19.81 4.94 -23.86
CA ALA A 841 -19.80 3.49 -24.00
C ALA A 841 -20.08 2.76 -22.69
N ALA A 842 -19.68 3.30 -21.54
CA ALA A 842 -19.96 2.68 -20.25
C ALA A 842 -21.46 2.57 -19.97
N ALA A 843 -22.24 3.53 -20.44
CA ALA A 843 -23.69 3.50 -20.37
C ALA A 843 -24.32 2.35 -21.18
N LEU A 844 -23.61 1.77 -22.15
CA LEU A 844 -24.12 0.71 -23.02
C LEU A 844 -23.51 -0.66 -22.69
N PHE A 845 -22.22 -0.70 -22.36
CA PHE A 845 -21.44 -1.93 -22.24
C PHE A 845 -20.89 -2.20 -20.83
N GLY A 846 -21.02 -1.26 -19.89
CA GLY A 846 -20.44 -1.39 -18.55
C GLY A 846 -18.96 -0.98 -18.52
N PRO A 847 -18.08 -1.63 -17.74
CA PRO A 847 -16.67 -1.28 -17.67
C PRO A 847 -15.97 -1.35 -19.03
N VAL A 848 -15.27 -0.28 -19.43
CA VAL A 848 -14.59 -0.14 -20.74
C VAL A 848 -13.30 0.68 -20.59
N THR A 849 -12.38 0.54 -21.54
CA THR A 849 -11.21 1.42 -21.64
C THR A 849 -11.02 1.94 -23.07
N ALA A 850 -10.38 3.10 -23.17
CA ALA A 850 -9.83 3.58 -24.44
C ALA A 850 -8.45 2.93 -24.67
N ASP A 851 -8.27 2.31 -25.83
CA ASP A 851 -7.01 1.70 -26.24
C ASP A 851 -6.33 2.59 -27.28
N ASN A 852 -5.02 2.82 -27.11
CA ASN A 852 -4.19 3.74 -27.90
C ASN A 852 -4.79 5.14 -28.17
N GLY A 853 -5.83 5.53 -27.43
CA GLY A 853 -6.48 6.82 -27.53
C GLY A 853 -7.32 7.04 -28.80
N ASP A 854 -7.80 6.00 -29.49
CA ASP A 854 -8.68 6.16 -30.67
C ASP A 854 -9.73 5.05 -30.89
N ARG A 855 -9.80 4.05 -30.00
CA ARG A 855 -10.83 2.99 -30.02
C ARG A 855 -11.22 2.56 -28.62
N LEU A 856 -12.36 1.87 -28.48
CA LEU A 856 -12.81 1.30 -27.21
C LEU A 856 -12.79 -0.22 -27.22
N ILE A 857 -12.38 -0.79 -26.09
CA ILE A 857 -12.30 -2.25 -25.87
C ILE A 857 -12.69 -2.60 -24.43
N GLN A 858 -12.92 -3.90 -24.20
CA GLN A 858 -12.97 -4.49 -22.86
C GLN A 858 -11.83 -5.49 -22.68
N LEU A 859 -11.08 -5.34 -21.58
CA LEU A 859 -10.05 -6.29 -21.17
C LEU A 859 -10.65 -7.30 -20.21
N ASP A 860 -11.03 -8.47 -20.71
CA ASP A 860 -11.89 -9.40 -19.97
C ASP A 860 -11.29 -9.86 -18.63
N PHE A 861 -9.95 -9.96 -18.55
CA PHE A 861 -9.21 -10.22 -17.31
C PHE A 861 -9.41 -9.14 -16.24
N GLN A 862 -9.20 -7.87 -16.60
CA GLN A 862 -9.16 -6.79 -15.63
C GLN A 862 -10.53 -6.59 -14.99
N LEU A 863 -11.58 -6.73 -15.80
CA LEU A 863 -12.97 -6.59 -15.36
C LEU A 863 -13.40 -7.71 -14.41
N GLY A 864 -12.86 -8.93 -14.57
CA GLY A 864 -13.12 -10.04 -13.65
C GLY A 864 -12.64 -9.76 -12.23
N TYR A 865 -11.45 -9.18 -12.07
CA TYR A 865 -10.88 -8.89 -10.75
C TYR A 865 -11.71 -7.88 -9.95
N TRP A 866 -12.21 -6.83 -10.60
CA TRP A 866 -13.12 -5.87 -9.96
C TRP A 866 -14.38 -6.54 -9.43
N LEU A 867 -15.01 -7.40 -10.23
CA LEU A 867 -16.22 -8.09 -9.82
C LEU A 867 -15.97 -9.01 -8.62
N THR A 868 -14.85 -9.74 -8.62
CA THR A 868 -14.48 -10.62 -7.50
C THR A 868 -14.14 -9.81 -6.23
N ALA A 869 -13.46 -8.67 -6.38
CA ALA A 869 -13.15 -7.76 -5.26
C ALA A 869 -14.43 -7.16 -4.66
N LEU A 870 -15.37 -6.70 -5.50
CA LEU A 870 -16.69 -6.22 -5.06
C LEU A 870 -17.47 -7.31 -4.31
N GLY A 871 -17.46 -8.54 -4.82
CA GLY A 871 -18.14 -9.67 -4.18
C GLY A 871 -17.53 -10.04 -2.82
N ALA A 872 -16.20 -10.04 -2.71
CA ALA A 872 -15.51 -10.29 -1.45
C ALA A 872 -15.74 -9.17 -0.42
N ALA A 873 -15.74 -7.92 -0.87
CA ALA A 873 -16.05 -6.77 -0.02
C ALA A 873 -17.50 -6.80 0.49
N GLU A 874 -18.47 -7.21 -0.33
CA GLU A 874 -19.85 -7.43 0.11
C GLU A 874 -19.91 -8.52 1.19
N LYS A 875 -19.22 -9.65 0.97
CA LYS A 875 -19.16 -10.76 1.94
C LYS A 875 -18.58 -10.32 3.29
N MET A 876 -17.57 -9.46 3.29
CA MET A 876 -16.96 -8.93 4.52
C MET A 876 -17.83 -7.88 5.23
N GLY A 877 -18.84 -7.30 4.54
CA GLY A 877 -19.67 -6.19 5.00
C GLY A 877 -19.13 -4.79 4.66
N PHE A 878 -18.06 -4.71 3.86
CA PHE A 878 -17.39 -3.45 3.53
C PHE A 878 -18.23 -2.57 2.61
N ASN A 879 -18.90 -3.16 1.60
CA ASN A 879 -19.77 -2.40 0.69
C ASN A 879 -20.92 -1.72 1.45
N ASP A 880 -21.56 -2.42 2.39
CA ASP A 880 -22.62 -1.85 3.23
C ASP A 880 -22.11 -0.69 4.09
N ALA A 881 -20.90 -0.82 4.65
CA ALA A 881 -20.26 0.25 5.39
C ALA A 881 -19.97 1.48 4.49
N LEU A 882 -19.51 1.26 3.26
CA LEU A 882 -19.29 2.34 2.28
C LEU A 882 -20.59 3.02 1.87
N ARG A 883 -21.66 2.26 1.59
CA ARG A 883 -22.99 2.79 1.28
C ARG A 883 -23.56 3.65 2.41
N ALA A 884 -23.12 3.43 3.65
CA ALA A 884 -23.51 4.20 4.83
C ALA A 884 -22.69 5.49 5.01
N CYS A 885 -21.55 5.67 4.33
CA CYS A 885 -20.73 6.88 4.44
C CYS A 885 -21.41 8.11 3.80
N GLY A 886 -22.18 7.94 2.72
CA GLY A 886 -22.90 9.04 2.10
C GLY A 886 -23.61 8.69 0.78
N PRO A 887 -24.49 9.58 0.27
CA PRO A 887 -25.25 9.34 -0.95
C PRO A 887 -24.38 9.20 -2.20
N LYS A 888 -23.31 10.00 -2.31
CA LYS A 888 -22.36 9.96 -3.43
C LYS A 888 -21.60 8.63 -3.48
N VAL A 889 -21.04 8.22 -2.35
CA VAL A 889 -20.33 6.93 -2.21
C VAL A 889 -21.25 5.76 -2.55
N ARG A 890 -22.48 5.76 -2.01
CA ARG A 890 -23.51 4.76 -2.35
C ARG A 890 -23.78 4.72 -3.84
N THR A 891 -23.97 5.89 -4.46
CA THR A 891 -24.24 5.99 -5.91
C THR A 891 -23.13 5.36 -6.72
N VAL A 892 -21.86 5.65 -6.39
CA VAL A 892 -20.70 5.09 -7.10
C VAL A 892 -20.61 3.57 -6.93
N ILE A 893 -20.75 3.03 -5.71
CA ILE A 893 -20.60 1.57 -5.49
C ILE A 893 -21.73 0.79 -6.17
N ASP A 894 -22.96 1.28 -6.09
CA ASP A 894 -24.12 0.62 -6.71
C ASP A 894 -24.05 0.73 -8.25
N TRP A 895 -23.55 1.87 -8.76
CA TRP A 895 -23.26 2.04 -10.18
C TRP A 895 -22.18 1.08 -10.70
N LEU A 896 -21.07 0.88 -9.96
CA LEU A 896 -20.03 -0.08 -10.34
C LEU A 896 -20.60 -1.50 -10.46
N ILE A 897 -21.40 -1.93 -9.48
CA ILE A 897 -22.07 -3.25 -9.51
C ILE A 897 -23.02 -3.36 -10.72
N ALA A 898 -23.82 -2.32 -10.97
CA ALA A 898 -24.74 -2.28 -12.11
C ALA A 898 -24.00 -2.29 -13.47
N ALA A 899 -22.87 -1.59 -13.58
CA ALA A 899 -22.03 -1.60 -14.76
C ALA A 899 -21.48 -3.01 -15.04
N HIS A 900 -21.01 -3.71 -14.01
CA HIS A 900 -20.56 -5.10 -14.17
C HIS A 900 -21.71 -6.05 -14.57
N ARG A 901 -22.91 -5.90 -14.01
CA ARG A 901 -24.09 -6.65 -14.47
C ARG A 901 -24.35 -6.43 -15.95
N ARG A 902 -24.33 -5.17 -16.41
CA ARG A 902 -24.53 -4.80 -17.82
C ARG A 902 -23.55 -5.51 -18.74
N ARG A 903 -22.25 -5.48 -18.40
CA ARG A 903 -21.19 -6.17 -19.13
C ARG A 903 -21.42 -7.69 -19.17
N VAL A 904 -21.62 -8.31 -18.01
CA VAL A 904 -21.73 -9.77 -17.87
C VAL A 904 -22.95 -10.32 -18.59
N VAL A 905 -24.12 -9.74 -18.32
CA VAL A 905 -25.40 -10.16 -18.92
C VAL A 905 -25.39 -9.88 -20.43
N GLY A 906 -24.94 -8.69 -20.85
CA GLY A 906 -24.88 -8.33 -22.26
C GLY A 906 -23.96 -9.25 -23.06
N ARG A 907 -22.76 -9.54 -22.54
CA ARG A 907 -21.78 -10.41 -23.19
C ARG A 907 -22.23 -11.88 -23.27
N ILE A 908 -22.85 -12.41 -22.22
CA ILE A 908 -23.26 -13.83 -22.15
C ILE A 908 -24.57 -14.07 -22.89
N ASN A 909 -25.58 -13.24 -22.65
CA ASN A 909 -26.91 -13.46 -23.22
C ASN A 909 -27.08 -12.82 -24.60
N GLY A 910 -26.43 -11.69 -24.87
CA GLY A 910 -26.60 -10.93 -26.11
C GLY A 910 -25.62 -11.32 -27.21
N ALA A 911 -24.37 -11.62 -26.85
CA ALA A 911 -23.32 -11.93 -27.83
C ALA A 911 -22.33 -13.00 -27.34
N PRO A 912 -22.80 -14.22 -27.03
CA PRO A 912 -21.94 -15.26 -26.48
C PRO A 912 -20.76 -15.61 -27.40
N HIS A 913 -20.91 -15.40 -28.72
CA HIS A 913 -19.96 -15.82 -29.75
C HIS A 913 -19.23 -14.65 -30.44
N ILE A 914 -19.25 -13.44 -29.89
CA ILE A 914 -18.59 -12.28 -30.53
C ILE A 914 -17.09 -12.52 -30.78
N LEU A 915 -16.61 -12.21 -31.98
CA LEU A 915 -15.19 -12.30 -32.32
C LEU A 915 -14.33 -11.33 -31.48
N HIS A 916 -13.06 -11.68 -31.27
CA HIS A 916 -12.11 -10.88 -30.48
C HIS A 916 -11.53 -9.69 -31.26
N ALA A 917 -11.05 -8.69 -30.54
CA ALA A 917 -10.29 -7.59 -31.13
C ALA A 917 -8.89 -8.08 -31.54
N ASP A 918 -8.49 -7.85 -32.78
CA ASP A 918 -7.13 -8.09 -33.30
C ASP A 918 -6.52 -9.47 -32.97
N ALA A 919 -7.34 -10.54 -33.01
CA ALA A 919 -6.92 -11.89 -32.61
C ALA A 919 -6.40 -12.03 -31.17
N THR A 920 -6.65 -11.04 -30.31
CA THR A 920 -6.17 -11.07 -28.92
C THR A 920 -7.21 -11.79 -28.04
N PRO A 921 -6.86 -12.95 -27.45
CA PRO A 921 -7.84 -13.92 -26.92
C PRO A 921 -8.56 -13.48 -25.63
N TYR A 922 -8.26 -12.29 -25.12
CA TYR A 922 -8.82 -11.70 -23.90
C TYR A 922 -9.39 -10.28 -24.11
N LEU A 923 -9.46 -9.81 -25.36
CA LEU A 923 -10.01 -8.50 -25.71
C LEU A 923 -11.36 -8.65 -26.43
N THR A 924 -12.41 -8.08 -25.85
CA THR A 924 -13.70 -7.96 -26.52
C THR A 924 -13.75 -6.60 -27.24
N PRO A 925 -13.98 -6.57 -28.58
CA PRO A 925 -14.02 -5.32 -29.34
C PRO A 925 -15.29 -4.54 -28.99
N LEU A 926 -15.18 -3.21 -28.95
CA LEU A 926 -16.31 -2.27 -28.93
C LEU A 926 -16.19 -1.33 -30.16
N TRP A 927 -16.30 -0.02 -29.98
CA TRP A 927 -16.23 0.91 -31.10
C TRP A 927 -14.80 1.05 -31.64
N THR A 928 -14.59 0.73 -32.93
CA THR A 928 -13.33 1.02 -33.62
C THR A 928 -13.26 2.46 -34.07
N ARG A 929 -12.05 2.92 -34.39
CA ARG A 929 -11.83 4.22 -35.01
C ARG A 929 -12.64 4.40 -36.28
N GLU A 930 -12.70 3.40 -37.15
CA GLU A 930 -13.45 3.46 -38.41
C GLU A 930 -14.94 3.67 -38.17
N MET A 931 -15.53 2.96 -37.20
CA MET A 931 -16.93 3.13 -36.82
C MET A 931 -17.19 4.54 -36.28
N ILE A 932 -16.31 5.03 -35.40
CA ILE A 932 -16.41 6.37 -34.79
C ILE A 932 -16.35 7.47 -35.86
N MET A 933 -15.39 7.36 -36.77
CA MET A 933 -15.22 8.34 -37.85
C MET A 933 -16.37 8.28 -38.86
N ALA A 934 -16.86 7.09 -39.20
CA ALA A 934 -18.00 6.92 -40.10
C ALA A 934 -19.30 7.50 -39.52
N ALA A 935 -19.49 7.41 -38.21
CA ALA A 935 -20.61 8.02 -37.48
C ALA A 935 -20.43 9.54 -37.21
N GLY A 936 -19.29 10.14 -37.60
CA GLY A 936 -18.98 11.53 -37.25
C GLY A 936 -18.94 11.78 -35.73
N GLY A 937 -18.63 10.75 -34.94
CA GLY A 937 -18.68 10.79 -33.48
C GLY A 937 -20.08 10.72 -32.87
N ASP A 938 -21.15 10.64 -33.66
CA ASP A 938 -22.53 10.55 -33.16
C ASP A 938 -22.75 9.19 -32.49
N VAL A 939 -22.93 9.21 -31.16
CA VAL A 939 -23.09 8.01 -30.35
C VAL A 939 -24.32 7.22 -30.77
N ALA A 940 -25.41 7.87 -31.21
CA ALA A 940 -26.63 7.17 -31.60
C ALA A 940 -26.48 6.33 -32.87
N GLN A 941 -25.46 6.61 -33.69
CA GLN A 941 -25.17 5.87 -34.94
C GLN A 941 -24.16 4.74 -34.75
N LEU A 942 -23.55 4.63 -33.57
CA LEU A 942 -22.65 3.53 -33.23
C LEU A 942 -23.46 2.29 -32.79
N PRO A 943 -22.87 1.08 -32.77
CA PRO A 943 -23.51 -0.09 -32.18
C PRO A 943 -23.92 0.17 -30.73
N GLN A 944 -25.20 -0.10 -30.39
CA GLN A 944 -25.80 0.26 -29.10
C GLN A 944 -25.82 -0.86 -28.06
N ASP A 945 -25.55 -2.11 -28.47
CA ASP A 945 -25.54 -3.27 -27.59
C ASP A 945 -24.60 -4.36 -28.11
N TYR A 946 -24.42 -5.42 -27.30
CA TYR A 946 -23.54 -6.53 -27.64
C TYR A 946 -23.98 -7.30 -28.90
N ALA A 947 -25.28 -7.37 -29.19
CA ALA A 947 -25.77 -8.08 -30.37
C ALA A 947 -25.45 -7.31 -31.66
N ALA A 948 -25.62 -5.98 -31.65
CA ALA A 948 -25.18 -5.09 -32.72
C ALA A 948 -23.66 -5.14 -32.91
N MET A 949 -22.91 -5.24 -31.81
CA MET A 949 -21.47 -5.47 -31.84
C MET A 949 -21.10 -6.80 -32.50
N GLN A 950 -21.75 -7.90 -32.15
CA GLN A 950 -21.54 -9.19 -32.82
C GLN A 950 -21.93 -9.16 -34.30
N ALA A 951 -22.96 -8.39 -34.67
CA ALA A 951 -23.33 -8.20 -36.08
C ALA A 951 -22.25 -7.43 -36.85
N ALA A 952 -21.61 -6.45 -36.22
CA ALA A 952 -20.57 -5.63 -36.84
C ALA A 952 -19.23 -6.36 -36.98
N PHE A 953 -18.85 -7.20 -36.01
CA PHE A 953 -17.56 -7.91 -36.00
C PHE A 953 -17.63 -9.35 -36.47
N GLY A 954 -18.82 -9.95 -36.50
CA GLY A 954 -19.04 -11.36 -36.77
C GLY A 954 -19.06 -12.24 -35.51
N ALA A 955 -19.39 -13.51 -35.71
CA ALA A 955 -19.51 -14.52 -34.67
C ALA A 955 -18.57 -15.70 -34.90
N SER A 956 -18.01 -16.25 -33.83
CA SER A 956 -17.32 -17.53 -33.84
C SER A 956 -18.33 -18.69 -33.83
N GLU A 957 -17.90 -19.86 -34.31
CA GLU A 957 -18.73 -21.07 -34.30
C GLU A 957 -19.08 -21.49 -32.86
N ARG A 958 -18.11 -21.33 -31.95
CA ARG A 958 -18.26 -21.68 -30.53
C ARG A 958 -17.92 -20.50 -29.63
N TRP A 959 -18.37 -20.57 -28.38
CA TRP A 959 -18.13 -19.55 -27.38
C TRP A 959 -16.67 -19.52 -26.87
N ASP A 960 -15.91 -20.59 -27.07
CA ASP A 960 -14.58 -20.84 -26.48
C ASP A 960 -13.41 -20.83 -27.48
N VAL A 961 -13.69 -20.82 -28.78
CA VAL A 961 -12.68 -20.74 -29.86
C VAL A 961 -13.09 -19.70 -30.90
N PHE A 962 -12.13 -19.22 -31.68
CA PHE A 962 -12.36 -18.34 -32.82
C PHE A 962 -11.39 -18.65 -33.95
N THR A 963 -11.74 -18.28 -35.19
CA THR A 963 -10.86 -18.41 -36.35
C THR A 963 -10.29 -17.06 -36.73
N HIS A 964 -8.96 -16.96 -36.83
CA HIS A 964 -8.26 -15.78 -37.32
C HIS A 964 -7.28 -16.19 -38.41
N GLU A 965 -7.33 -15.53 -39.57
CA GLU A 965 -6.48 -15.85 -40.74
C GLU A 965 -6.49 -17.35 -41.12
N GLY A 966 -7.65 -18.00 -40.99
CA GLY A 966 -7.82 -19.43 -41.29
C GLY A 966 -7.28 -20.41 -40.24
N ARG A 967 -6.80 -19.92 -39.09
CA ARG A 967 -6.36 -20.74 -37.96
C ARG A 967 -7.34 -20.65 -36.79
N GLU A 968 -7.69 -21.81 -36.24
CA GLU A 968 -8.45 -21.87 -34.99
C GLU A 968 -7.54 -21.51 -33.80
N ALA A 969 -8.03 -20.64 -32.93
CA ALA A 969 -7.39 -20.24 -31.68
C ALA A 969 -8.38 -20.35 -30.52
N SER A 970 -7.89 -20.76 -29.34
CA SER A 970 -8.68 -20.75 -28.12
C SER A 970 -8.82 -19.32 -27.59
N ARG A 971 -9.99 -19.01 -27.04
CA ARG A 971 -10.11 -17.87 -26.12
C ARG A 971 -9.27 -18.12 -24.87
N ASP A 972 -8.92 -17.06 -24.16
CA ASP A 972 -8.16 -17.18 -22.93
C ASP A 972 -9.01 -17.85 -21.85
N GLY A 973 -8.56 -19.02 -21.39
CA GLY A 973 -9.32 -19.84 -20.43
C GLY A 973 -9.55 -19.13 -19.10
N GLN A 974 -8.60 -18.34 -18.62
CA GLN A 974 -8.74 -17.66 -17.33
C GLN A 974 -9.67 -16.45 -17.40
N ALA A 975 -9.57 -15.63 -18.45
CA ALA A 975 -10.51 -14.53 -18.68
C ALA A 975 -11.96 -15.07 -18.80
N MET A 976 -12.10 -16.20 -19.48
CA MET A 976 -13.38 -16.87 -19.67
C MET A 976 -13.89 -17.56 -18.39
N ASP A 977 -13.02 -18.15 -17.56
CA ASP A 977 -13.41 -18.72 -16.27
C ASP A 977 -14.00 -17.64 -15.35
N GLN A 978 -13.40 -16.44 -15.33
CA GLN A 978 -13.96 -15.29 -14.61
C GLN A 978 -15.31 -14.83 -15.17
N LEU A 979 -15.48 -14.83 -16.50
CA LEU A 979 -16.77 -14.55 -17.13
C LEU A 979 -17.82 -15.62 -16.80
N ILE A 980 -17.42 -16.90 -16.73
CA ILE A 980 -18.28 -18.02 -16.36
C ILE A 980 -18.74 -17.92 -14.90
N ALA A 981 -17.85 -17.51 -13.99
CA ALA A 981 -18.14 -17.31 -12.57
C ALA A 981 -18.98 -16.05 -12.30
N ALA A 982 -18.88 -15.03 -13.16
CA ALA A 982 -19.44 -13.71 -12.93
C ALA A 982 -20.96 -13.68 -12.61
N PRO A 983 -21.84 -14.41 -13.31
CA PRO A 983 -23.27 -14.45 -12.96
C PRO A 983 -23.53 -14.96 -11.54
N ALA A 984 -22.79 -15.97 -11.09
CA ALA A 984 -22.90 -16.48 -9.73
C ALA A 984 -22.34 -15.49 -8.69
N THR A 985 -21.26 -14.76 -9.01
CA THR A 985 -20.75 -13.67 -8.16
C THR A 985 -21.79 -12.56 -8.01
N LEU A 986 -22.43 -12.15 -9.11
CA LEU A 986 -23.52 -11.17 -9.07
C LEU A 986 -24.68 -11.65 -8.19
N ARG A 987 -25.11 -12.91 -8.36
CA ARG A 987 -26.26 -13.45 -7.62
C ARG A 987 -25.98 -13.72 -6.15
N TYR A 988 -24.94 -14.50 -5.85
CA TYR A 988 -24.74 -15.05 -4.51
C TYR A 988 -23.88 -14.19 -3.61
N LEU A 989 -22.88 -13.48 -4.15
CA LEU A 989 -22.05 -12.58 -3.34
C LEU A 989 -22.61 -11.16 -3.34
N LEU A 990 -22.96 -10.61 -4.50
CA LEU A 990 -23.46 -9.23 -4.66
C LEU A 990 -24.99 -9.10 -4.57
N ARG A 991 -25.68 -10.19 -4.22
CA ARG A 991 -27.13 -10.22 -3.92
C ARG A 991 -28.01 -9.64 -5.03
N GLN A 992 -27.55 -9.72 -6.28
CA GLN A 992 -28.33 -9.28 -7.44
C GLN A 992 -29.37 -10.32 -7.84
N SER A 993 -30.50 -9.88 -8.38
CA SER A 993 -31.59 -10.74 -8.85
C SER A 993 -32.12 -10.31 -10.21
N GLY A 994 -32.76 -11.23 -10.94
CA GLY A 994 -33.42 -11.00 -12.23
C GLY A 994 -33.28 -12.16 -13.22
N ASP A 995 -34.25 -12.29 -14.12
CA ASP A 995 -34.31 -13.36 -15.14
C ASP A 995 -33.12 -13.34 -16.11
N ASP A 996 -32.54 -12.16 -16.32
CA ASP A 996 -31.34 -11.94 -17.13
C ASP A 996 -30.09 -12.59 -16.51
N ILE A 997 -29.93 -12.46 -15.18
CA ILE A 997 -28.86 -13.12 -14.43
C ILE A 997 -29.09 -14.63 -14.41
N ASP A 998 -30.33 -15.08 -14.17
CA ASP A 998 -30.65 -16.50 -14.12
C ASP A 998 -30.41 -17.19 -15.46
N ARG A 999 -30.72 -16.52 -16.57
CA ARG A 999 -30.36 -16.98 -17.91
C ARG A 999 -28.85 -17.04 -18.13
N ALA A 1000 -28.12 -16.01 -17.72
CA ALA A 1000 -26.66 -15.99 -17.85
C ALA A 1000 -26.02 -17.13 -17.03
N MET A 1001 -26.50 -17.37 -15.81
CA MET A 1001 -26.07 -18.48 -14.96
C MET A 1001 -26.35 -19.84 -15.59
N ALA A 1002 -27.53 -20.05 -16.17
CA ALA A 1002 -27.87 -21.30 -16.84
C ALA A 1002 -26.93 -21.58 -18.03
N THR A 1003 -26.66 -20.54 -18.83
CA THR A 1003 -25.73 -20.59 -19.97
C THR A 1003 -24.31 -20.95 -19.53
N THR A 1004 -23.74 -20.21 -18.56
CA THR A 1004 -22.35 -20.46 -18.12
C THR A 1004 -22.19 -21.77 -17.36
N ALA A 1005 -23.23 -22.24 -16.64
CA ALA A 1005 -23.22 -23.57 -16.04
C ALA A 1005 -23.18 -24.67 -17.11
N GLY A 1006 -23.82 -24.47 -18.27
CA GLY A 1006 -23.70 -25.33 -19.45
C GLY A 1006 -22.27 -25.38 -19.98
N TRP A 1007 -21.69 -24.22 -20.27
CA TRP A 1007 -20.30 -24.07 -20.74
C TRP A 1007 -19.30 -24.75 -19.80
N ARG A 1008 -19.44 -24.53 -18.49
CA ARG A 1008 -18.55 -25.13 -17.50
C ARG A 1008 -18.66 -26.67 -17.49
N ARG A 1009 -19.87 -27.23 -17.52
CA ARG A 1009 -20.06 -28.70 -17.57
C ARG A 1009 -19.47 -29.31 -18.84
N GLU A 1010 -19.65 -28.63 -19.99
CA GLU A 1010 -19.05 -29.04 -21.27
C GLU A 1010 -17.53 -29.15 -21.14
N LYS A 1011 -16.87 -28.12 -20.58
CA LYS A 1011 -15.42 -28.09 -20.40
C LYS A 1011 -14.91 -29.09 -19.38
N ILE A 1012 -15.61 -29.28 -18.26
CA ILE A 1012 -15.24 -30.31 -17.26
C ILE A 1012 -15.30 -31.69 -17.91
N ALA A 1013 -16.37 -32.00 -18.64
CA ALA A 1013 -16.49 -33.28 -19.34
C ALA A 1013 -15.42 -33.45 -20.43
N ALA A 1014 -15.08 -32.38 -21.15
CA ALA A 1014 -14.02 -32.40 -22.16
C ALA A 1014 -12.63 -32.68 -21.55
N GLU A 1015 -12.29 -32.06 -20.44
CA GLU A 1015 -11.01 -32.31 -19.76
C GLU A 1015 -10.98 -33.69 -19.11
N LEU A 1016 -12.07 -34.14 -18.45
CA LEU A 1016 -12.11 -35.49 -17.85
C LEU A 1016 -11.90 -36.61 -18.87
N ARG A 1017 -12.34 -36.43 -20.12
CA ARG A 1017 -12.09 -37.41 -21.21
C ARG A 1017 -10.61 -37.59 -21.54
N LYS A 1018 -9.74 -36.66 -21.13
CA LYS A 1018 -8.29 -36.76 -21.32
C LYS A 1018 -7.61 -37.68 -20.30
N GLY A 1019 -8.30 -38.15 -19.27
CA GLY A 1019 -7.71 -39.05 -18.27
C GLY A 1019 -6.61 -38.36 -17.45
N GLU A 1020 -5.40 -38.91 -17.45
CA GLU A 1020 -4.24 -38.34 -16.73
C GLU A 1020 -3.81 -36.95 -17.25
N ASP A 1021 -4.20 -36.61 -18.48
CA ASP A 1021 -3.98 -35.31 -19.12
C ASP A 1021 -5.07 -34.27 -18.78
N ALA A 1022 -6.06 -34.57 -17.94
CA ALA A 1022 -7.08 -33.59 -17.57
C ALA A 1022 -6.46 -32.38 -16.87
N GLY A 1023 -6.91 -31.17 -17.23
CA GLY A 1023 -6.36 -29.92 -16.71
C GLY A 1023 -5.18 -29.38 -17.53
N SER A 1024 -4.70 -30.10 -18.54
CA SER A 1024 -3.68 -29.61 -19.49
C SER A 1024 -4.22 -28.60 -20.52
N GLY A 1025 -5.55 -28.49 -20.67
CA GLY A 1025 -6.20 -27.60 -21.66
C GLY A 1025 -6.88 -26.39 -21.03
N TRP A 1026 -8.22 -26.40 -20.99
CA TRP A 1026 -9.01 -25.22 -20.62
C TRP A 1026 -8.74 -24.73 -19.19
N PHE A 1027 -8.69 -25.64 -18.23
CA PHE A 1027 -8.53 -25.32 -16.79
C PHE A 1027 -7.08 -25.29 -16.32
N LEU A 1028 -6.13 -25.16 -17.26
CA LEU A 1028 -4.69 -25.11 -17.00
C LEU A 1028 -4.34 -24.05 -15.95
N TYR A 1029 -4.99 -22.88 -16.02
CA TYR A 1029 -4.80 -21.75 -15.13
C TYR A 1029 -5.96 -21.52 -14.14
N LEU A 1030 -6.87 -22.48 -13.98
CA LEU A 1030 -8.04 -22.31 -13.11
C LEU A 1030 -7.65 -22.24 -11.64
N GLN A 1031 -7.70 -21.03 -11.09
CA GLN A 1031 -7.54 -20.76 -9.67
C GLN A 1031 -8.87 -20.98 -8.91
N ALA A 1032 -8.77 -21.32 -7.62
CA ALA A 1032 -9.94 -21.53 -6.75
C ALA A 1032 -10.93 -20.36 -6.79
N THR A 1033 -10.48 -19.11 -6.80
CA THR A 1033 -11.34 -17.92 -6.78
C THR A 1033 -11.90 -17.50 -8.14
N ASN A 1034 -11.42 -18.10 -9.24
CA ASN A 1034 -12.02 -17.92 -10.57
C ASN A 1034 -13.16 -18.92 -10.81
N ASN A 1035 -13.49 -19.77 -9.83
CA ASN A 1035 -14.67 -20.62 -9.89
C ASN A 1035 -15.93 -19.85 -9.46
N PRO A 1036 -17.13 -20.31 -9.85
CA PRO A 1036 -18.38 -19.74 -9.36
C PRO A 1036 -18.49 -19.85 -7.82
N PRO A 1037 -18.91 -18.78 -7.11
CA PRO A 1037 -19.31 -18.91 -5.71
C PRO A 1037 -20.56 -19.79 -5.59
N THR A 1038 -20.73 -20.41 -4.43
CA THR A 1038 -21.83 -21.34 -4.18
C THR A 1038 -23.05 -20.63 -3.59
N ALA A 1039 -24.25 -21.22 -3.73
CA ALA A 1039 -25.46 -20.70 -3.09
C ALA A 1039 -25.36 -20.67 -1.55
N ALA A 1040 -24.45 -21.43 -0.94
CA ALA A 1040 -24.19 -21.39 0.49
C ALA A 1040 -23.55 -20.06 0.96
N GLN A 1041 -23.26 -19.14 0.03
CA GLN A 1041 -22.67 -17.84 0.33
C GLN A 1041 -23.69 -16.73 0.66
N SER A 1042 -24.93 -16.88 0.17
CA SER A 1042 -25.98 -15.85 0.18
C SER A 1042 -26.62 -15.65 1.54
#